data_AF-A0A9Q9DDG7-F1
#
_entry.id   AF-A0A9Q9DDG7-F1
#
_cell.length_a   1.000
_cell.length_b   1.000
_cell.length_c   1.000
_cell.angle_alpha   90.00
_cell.angle_beta   90.00
_cell.angle_gamma   90.00
#
_symmetry.space_group_name_H-M   'P 1'
#
loop_
_entity.id
_entity.type
_entity.pdbx_description
1 polymer ?
#
loop_
_entity_poly.entity_id
_entity_poly.type
_entity_poly.pdbx_seq_one_letter_code
_entity_poly.pdbx_strand_id
1 'polypeptide(L)'
;MEQVSDLATSKRRVVVTVHGIRTFGQWQNRLRDLIRKHSNDVIVEPFRYGYFSALAFIFPIFRWFAVLFFRGRLRDLIRQYPDATFTFVAHSFGTHLTIHGLKGLKKDEVPKIDLVLLAGSVLRPNFDWPRFLEKVPVRQVVNDCGINDFVLILSQFAVLLTGMAGRVGFYGFTGGNVMNRFFVGGHGHYFARSRNDANRFMRTYWLPTILQGEVESVDQRSPFGALGGLSNAAIRFSDPLKIVFYGALIWLVYDSLYRQPRLDLIAEQASREVAVAAAAMESDLRLPSSFQSAMRVLGASANIRERELSLAKDVARYAGQRLALFSDALKTLEPQSLFRWSGVAYLATDPPLRLPGSPSWYSRFGSSSKMVTVDADATISLADMESGRIITRQRIGDAGESTIVGDINVLNLAPAPNLIGLEFSVDRPNDDDVSHYAITVDAETGLITTFGGSDTRTSFTSEKDCSAFRVAKDDDDDDDELTPERLQARKLVIAVEAEITSRCISKLLAKPAETLKFPMLTDEMRNWKVLRAAQPANQNEGELQCQSLSESAKFPHVVRHNADTLDFSGAGAPGEPLDRETLENFFHNPDMERNCYVEFQAGGKSYVLEYGFGGAWHISYTLCELEGNAVGKCALPGYAWNGSGDIHLSPDGNMVAVASFGSASQAPWSLTDLRTMRTIDLEDANFGRVSGLAFGANSDVVAVAGSLEGAPGAMRLLVYRVDGKISLLATRTIESSAQPTRPGNEVSPLDDVFISNVGDGFLVATGYGDVFAFQLTDYAPSGSLSRLWSVQGQGSSLSLSFDWVANPLGFAASGGIRYDFDEDARQLLAFDQNRVRLLNAMGGYMMTGAITLSDQGGCGELIQKAGLLGDGRVFVRSDHCYAERAAPPDIQSLSETGGKARAPSLADGTGRQELPDVRSASGGEDVQTRNDDFE
;
A
#
# COMPACT_ATOMS: atom_id res chain seq x y z
N MET A 1 6.61 -30.46 -100.15
CA MET A 1 7.30 -29.98 -98.95
C MET A 1 6.59 -28.69 -98.56
N GLU A 2 5.43 -28.85 -97.92
CA GLU A 2 4.45 -27.79 -97.70
C GLU A 2 3.60 -28.20 -96.50
N GLN A 3 3.19 -27.21 -95.68
CA GLN A 3 2.41 -27.30 -94.43
C GLN A 3 3.20 -27.52 -93.12
N VAL A 4 4.05 -26.56 -92.76
CA VAL A 4 4.27 -26.18 -91.34
C VAL A 4 4.29 -24.65 -91.26
N SER A 5 3.14 -24.01 -91.48
CA SER A 5 2.99 -22.56 -91.30
C SER A 5 1.53 -22.14 -91.12
N ASP A 6 0.79 -22.75 -90.18
CA ASP A 6 -0.57 -22.26 -89.86
C ASP A 6 -1.10 -22.59 -88.45
N LEU A 7 -0.28 -22.34 -87.41
CA LEU A 7 -0.78 -22.16 -86.02
C LEU A 7 -0.08 -20.93 -85.40
N ALA A 8 -0.32 -19.78 -86.01
CA ALA A 8 0.11 -18.48 -85.51
C ALA A 8 -0.66 -18.10 -84.21
N THR A 9 0.08 -17.62 -83.20
CA THR A 9 -0.36 -16.60 -82.22
C THR A 9 -1.78 -16.72 -81.63
N SER A 10 -2.04 -17.71 -80.78
CA SER A 10 -3.13 -17.64 -79.78
C SER A 10 -2.62 -16.92 -78.52
N LYS A 11 -3.16 -15.72 -78.22
CA LYS A 11 -2.90 -15.02 -76.94
C LYS A 11 -3.31 -15.92 -75.78
N ARG A 12 -2.34 -16.50 -75.06
CA ARG A 12 -2.63 -17.35 -73.88
C ARG A 12 -3.38 -16.52 -72.83
N ARG A 13 -4.54 -17.01 -72.40
CA ARG A 13 -5.33 -16.41 -71.31
C ARG A 13 -5.11 -17.20 -70.03
N VAL A 14 -4.75 -16.52 -68.94
CA VAL A 14 -4.50 -17.14 -67.63
C VAL A 14 -5.56 -16.68 -66.64
N VAL A 15 -6.36 -17.61 -66.12
CA VAL A 15 -7.38 -17.36 -65.09
C VAL A 15 -6.84 -17.79 -63.73
N VAL A 16 -6.54 -16.82 -62.87
CA VAL A 16 -6.11 -17.07 -61.49
C VAL A 16 -7.33 -17.10 -60.59
N THR A 17 -7.55 -18.21 -59.89
CA THR A 17 -8.66 -18.32 -58.93
C THR A 17 -8.15 -18.28 -57.49
N VAL A 18 -8.85 -17.59 -56.58
CA VAL A 18 -8.43 -17.42 -55.18
C VAL A 18 -9.60 -17.67 -54.23
N HIS A 19 -9.48 -18.67 -53.34
CA HIS A 19 -10.54 -19.05 -52.41
C HIS A 19 -10.54 -18.24 -51.09
N GLY A 20 -11.64 -18.34 -50.33
CA GLY A 20 -11.78 -17.74 -48.99
C GLY A 20 -11.28 -18.62 -47.83
N ILE A 21 -11.34 -18.06 -46.61
CA ILE A 21 -10.93 -18.75 -45.36
C ILE A 21 -11.71 -20.04 -45.11
N ARG A 22 -11.13 -20.97 -44.35
CA ARG A 22 -11.76 -22.25 -43.97
C ARG A 22 -12.29 -23.11 -45.13
N THR A 23 -11.75 -22.97 -46.35
CA THR A 23 -12.08 -23.82 -47.49
C THR A 23 -10.82 -24.34 -48.19
N PHE A 24 -10.91 -25.51 -48.81
CA PHE A 24 -9.84 -26.06 -49.67
C PHE A 24 -10.04 -25.70 -51.16
N GLY A 25 -10.89 -24.71 -51.45
CA GLY A 25 -11.06 -24.20 -52.82
C GLY A 25 -11.68 -25.19 -53.82
N GLN A 26 -12.52 -26.13 -53.38
CA GLN A 26 -13.12 -27.15 -54.26
C GLN A 26 -13.85 -26.58 -55.49
N TRP A 27 -14.42 -25.38 -55.38
CA TRP A 27 -15.07 -24.69 -56.49
C TRP A 27 -14.10 -24.26 -57.60
N GLN A 28 -12.83 -24.01 -57.27
CA GLN A 28 -11.80 -23.61 -58.24
C GLN A 28 -11.59 -24.72 -59.28
N ASN A 29 -11.57 -25.99 -58.84
CA ASN A 29 -11.46 -27.14 -59.72
C ASN A 29 -12.69 -27.26 -60.63
N ARG A 30 -13.90 -27.05 -60.08
CA ARG A 30 -15.14 -27.09 -60.86
C ARG A 30 -15.17 -26.00 -61.93
N LEU A 31 -14.73 -24.78 -61.61
CA LEU A 31 -14.64 -23.69 -62.59
C LEU A 31 -13.61 -24.00 -63.68
N ARG A 32 -12.44 -24.55 -63.31
CA ARG A 32 -11.44 -25.02 -64.28
C ARG A 32 -12.02 -26.04 -65.24
N ASP A 33 -12.75 -27.03 -64.73
CA ASP A 33 -13.32 -28.09 -65.56
C ASP A 33 -14.43 -27.55 -66.48
N LEU A 34 -15.19 -26.54 -66.05
CA LEU A 34 -16.16 -25.84 -66.90
C LEU A 34 -15.47 -25.07 -68.03
N ILE A 35 -14.41 -24.32 -67.72
CA ILE A 35 -13.66 -23.54 -68.71
C ILE A 35 -13.02 -24.46 -69.75
N ARG A 36 -12.34 -25.54 -69.31
CA ARG A 36 -11.69 -26.52 -70.20
C ARG A 36 -12.68 -27.19 -71.17
N LYS A 37 -13.92 -27.43 -70.75
CA LYS A 37 -14.95 -27.99 -71.63
C LYS A 37 -15.38 -27.05 -72.77
N HIS A 38 -15.15 -25.74 -72.63
CA HIS A 38 -15.60 -24.73 -73.59
C HIS A 38 -14.44 -24.04 -74.34
N SER A 39 -13.21 -24.07 -73.80
CA SER A 39 -12.03 -23.51 -74.45
C SER A 39 -10.76 -24.22 -73.96
N ASN A 40 -9.93 -24.66 -74.92
CA ASN A 40 -8.60 -25.24 -74.64
C ASN A 40 -7.49 -24.18 -74.54
N ASP A 41 -7.78 -22.93 -74.90
CA ASP A 41 -6.80 -21.81 -74.94
C ASP A 41 -6.69 -21.04 -73.61
N VAL A 42 -7.42 -21.47 -72.57
CA VAL A 42 -7.47 -20.82 -71.26
C VAL A 42 -6.84 -21.70 -70.19
N ILE A 43 -5.75 -21.21 -69.60
CA ILE A 43 -5.07 -21.86 -68.49
C ILE A 43 -5.73 -21.37 -67.19
N VAL A 44 -6.15 -22.28 -66.31
CA VAL A 44 -6.75 -21.92 -65.02
C VAL A 44 -5.84 -22.36 -63.89
N GLU A 45 -5.33 -21.39 -63.13
CA GLU A 45 -4.38 -21.57 -62.04
C GLU A 45 -5.04 -21.32 -60.68
N PRO A 46 -5.35 -22.37 -59.90
CA PRO A 46 -5.93 -22.22 -58.58
C PRO A 46 -4.85 -21.90 -57.53
N PHE A 47 -4.93 -20.71 -56.94
CA PHE A 47 -4.11 -20.37 -55.78
C PHE A 47 -4.70 -21.02 -54.53
N ARG A 48 -3.88 -21.84 -53.86
CA ARG A 48 -4.21 -22.53 -52.60
C ARG A 48 -3.18 -22.18 -51.54
N TYR A 49 -3.63 -21.54 -50.46
CA TYR A 49 -2.77 -21.13 -49.33
C TYR A 49 -3.01 -21.98 -48.06
N GLY A 50 -3.70 -23.11 -48.18
CA GLY A 50 -4.02 -24.00 -47.05
C GLY A 50 -5.19 -23.50 -46.20
N TYR A 51 -5.29 -24.02 -44.97
CA TYR A 51 -6.34 -23.65 -44.03
C TYR A 51 -5.98 -22.37 -43.28
N PHE A 52 -6.74 -21.30 -43.51
CA PHE A 52 -6.61 -20.04 -42.77
C PHE A 52 -7.81 -19.89 -41.82
N SER A 53 -7.51 -19.74 -40.52
CA SER A 53 -8.54 -19.73 -39.46
C SER A 53 -9.27 -18.38 -39.38
N ALA A 54 -10.47 -18.38 -38.78
CA ALA A 54 -11.23 -17.15 -38.55
C ALA A 54 -10.50 -16.21 -37.55
N LEU A 55 -9.80 -16.77 -36.56
CA LEU A 55 -9.00 -16.01 -35.61
C LEU A 55 -7.83 -15.30 -36.31
N ALA A 56 -7.10 -16.00 -37.19
CA ALA A 56 -6.03 -15.40 -37.98
C ALA A 56 -6.54 -14.29 -38.92
N PHE A 57 -7.80 -14.39 -39.37
CA PHE A 57 -8.43 -13.35 -40.20
C PHE A 57 -8.76 -12.07 -39.43
N ILE A 58 -9.12 -12.17 -38.15
CA ILE A 58 -9.40 -11.01 -37.29
C ILE A 58 -8.15 -10.12 -37.15
N PHE A 59 -6.99 -10.72 -36.91
CA PHE A 59 -5.75 -9.97 -36.70
C PHE A 59 -5.11 -9.48 -38.02
N PRO A 60 -4.85 -8.16 -38.19
CA PRO A 60 -4.27 -7.60 -39.42
C PRO A 60 -2.92 -8.17 -39.84
N ILE A 61 -2.05 -8.52 -38.88
CA ILE A 61 -0.68 -8.99 -39.12
C ILE A 61 -0.68 -10.29 -39.94
N PHE A 62 -1.52 -11.26 -39.58
CA PHE A 62 -1.58 -12.54 -40.32
C PHE A 62 -2.15 -12.37 -41.73
N ARG A 63 -3.09 -11.44 -41.94
CA ARG A 63 -3.59 -11.11 -43.28
C ARG A 63 -2.50 -10.51 -44.16
N TRP A 64 -1.66 -9.63 -43.60
CA TRP A 64 -0.53 -9.06 -44.31
C TRP A 64 0.46 -10.13 -44.78
N PHE A 65 0.81 -11.10 -43.93
CA PHE A 65 1.65 -12.24 -44.33
C PHE A 65 1.02 -13.06 -45.47
N ALA A 66 -0.29 -13.31 -45.41
CA ALA A 66 -1.00 -14.03 -46.49
C ALA A 66 -0.97 -13.26 -47.82
N VAL A 67 -1.10 -11.92 -47.80
CA VAL A 67 -0.95 -11.06 -48.98
C VAL A 67 0.46 -11.14 -49.55
N LEU A 68 1.50 -11.11 -48.70
CA LEU A 68 2.88 -11.24 -49.14
C LEU A 68 3.15 -12.58 -49.83
N PHE A 69 2.63 -13.66 -49.27
CA PHE A 69 2.75 -15.00 -49.83
C PHE A 69 2.08 -15.11 -51.21
N PHE A 70 0.83 -14.64 -51.33
CA PHE A 70 0.12 -14.58 -52.61
C PHE A 70 0.88 -13.74 -53.65
N ARG A 71 1.35 -12.55 -53.26
CA ARG A 71 2.11 -11.65 -54.16
C ARG A 71 3.42 -12.26 -54.64
N GLY A 72 4.09 -13.07 -53.83
CA GLY A 72 5.26 -13.85 -54.26
C GLY A 72 4.91 -14.80 -55.40
N ARG A 73 3.91 -15.67 -55.18
CA ARG A 73 3.48 -16.67 -56.17
C ARG A 73 2.87 -16.05 -57.43
N LEU A 74 2.19 -14.92 -57.29
CA LEU A 74 1.68 -14.18 -58.44
C LEU A 74 2.84 -13.66 -59.33
N ARG A 75 3.93 -13.15 -58.75
CA ARG A 75 5.11 -12.73 -59.51
C ARG A 75 5.74 -13.89 -60.27
N ASP A 76 5.84 -15.06 -59.63
CA ASP A 76 6.36 -16.26 -60.29
C ASP A 76 5.49 -16.66 -61.49
N LEU A 77 4.16 -16.59 -61.34
CA LEU A 77 3.22 -16.91 -62.42
C LEU A 77 3.26 -15.89 -63.57
N ILE A 78 3.39 -14.60 -63.27
CA ILE A 78 3.56 -13.55 -64.28
C ILE A 78 4.84 -13.77 -65.08
N ARG A 79 5.94 -14.13 -64.41
CA ARG A 79 7.21 -14.47 -65.08
C ARG A 79 7.11 -15.71 -65.96
N GLN A 80 6.28 -16.69 -65.57
CA GLN A 80 6.03 -17.88 -66.36
C GLN A 80 5.22 -17.60 -67.64
N TYR A 81 4.35 -16.57 -67.60
CA TYR A 81 3.47 -16.19 -68.71
C TYR A 81 3.50 -14.67 -68.98
N PRO A 82 4.63 -14.11 -69.44
CA PRO A 82 4.83 -12.66 -69.52
C PRO A 82 3.88 -11.95 -70.51
N ASP A 83 3.54 -12.58 -71.63
CA ASP A 83 2.66 -12.01 -72.67
C ASP A 83 1.19 -12.42 -72.51
N ALA A 84 0.85 -13.15 -71.44
CA ALA A 84 -0.51 -13.61 -71.22
C ALA A 84 -1.43 -12.51 -70.73
N THR A 85 -2.71 -12.63 -71.07
CA THR A 85 -3.75 -11.79 -70.48
C THR A 85 -4.36 -12.49 -69.28
N PHE A 86 -4.38 -11.81 -68.14
CA PHE A 86 -4.80 -12.36 -66.85
C PHE A 86 -6.25 -12.01 -66.52
N THR A 87 -6.94 -12.99 -65.96
CA THR A 87 -8.27 -12.84 -65.36
C THR A 87 -8.22 -13.35 -63.92
N PHE A 88 -8.74 -12.61 -62.96
CA PHE A 88 -8.79 -13.02 -61.56
C PHE A 88 -10.21 -13.34 -61.14
N VAL A 89 -10.41 -14.48 -60.45
CA VAL A 89 -11.70 -14.85 -59.84
C VAL A 89 -11.47 -15.13 -58.37
N ALA A 90 -11.98 -14.26 -57.51
CA ALA A 90 -11.67 -14.28 -56.09
C ALA A 90 -12.94 -14.30 -55.24
N HIS A 91 -12.94 -15.11 -54.17
CA HIS A 91 -14.07 -15.23 -53.25
C HIS A 91 -13.68 -14.87 -51.82
N SER A 92 -14.55 -14.13 -51.11
CA SER A 92 -14.37 -13.82 -49.68
C SER A 92 -12.98 -13.23 -49.39
N PHE A 93 -12.22 -13.77 -48.43
CA PHE A 93 -10.85 -13.35 -48.13
C PHE A 93 -9.90 -13.39 -49.34
N GLY A 94 -10.16 -14.25 -50.33
CA GLY A 94 -9.41 -14.26 -51.59
C GLY A 94 -9.49 -12.93 -52.34
N THR A 95 -10.57 -12.16 -52.19
CA THR A 95 -10.71 -10.82 -52.76
C THR A 95 -9.71 -9.83 -52.15
N HIS A 96 -9.48 -9.93 -50.84
CA HIS A 96 -8.48 -9.15 -50.13
C HIS A 96 -7.06 -9.49 -50.60
N LEU A 97 -6.74 -10.78 -50.70
CA LEU A 97 -5.44 -11.25 -51.20
C LEU A 97 -5.19 -10.76 -52.63
N THR A 98 -6.18 -10.91 -53.50
CA THR A 98 -6.08 -10.55 -54.92
C THR A 98 -5.82 -9.05 -55.09
N ILE A 99 -6.67 -8.21 -54.51
CA ILE A 99 -6.57 -6.76 -54.70
C ILE A 99 -5.34 -6.17 -53.98
N HIS A 100 -5.06 -6.57 -52.74
CA HIS A 100 -3.87 -6.06 -52.04
C HIS A 100 -2.56 -6.63 -52.60
N GLY A 101 -2.58 -7.86 -53.12
CA GLY A 101 -1.45 -8.46 -53.83
C GLY A 101 -1.11 -7.71 -55.11
N LEU A 102 -2.11 -7.46 -55.96
CA LEU A 102 -1.97 -6.63 -57.18
C LEU A 102 -1.53 -5.21 -56.86
N LYS A 103 -2.16 -4.57 -55.87
CA LYS A 103 -1.78 -3.22 -55.40
C LYS A 103 -0.33 -3.16 -54.94
N GLY A 104 0.21 -4.27 -54.44
CA GLY A 104 1.58 -4.40 -53.97
C GLY A 104 2.64 -4.65 -55.05
N LEU A 105 2.26 -4.89 -56.32
CA LEU A 105 3.22 -5.02 -57.43
C LEU A 105 3.81 -3.66 -57.82
N LYS A 106 5.00 -3.65 -58.43
CA LYS A 106 5.51 -2.46 -59.11
C LYS A 106 4.81 -2.28 -60.46
N LYS A 107 4.76 -1.04 -60.99
CA LYS A 107 3.97 -0.71 -62.20
C LYS A 107 4.43 -1.50 -63.43
N ASP A 108 5.73 -1.77 -63.53
CA ASP A 108 6.40 -2.60 -64.55
C ASP A 108 6.17 -4.11 -64.37
N GLU A 109 5.78 -4.56 -63.18
CA GLU A 109 5.46 -5.96 -62.88
C GLU A 109 3.98 -6.29 -63.11
N VAL A 110 3.12 -5.29 -63.37
CA VAL A 110 1.68 -5.50 -63.54
C VAL A 110 1.41 -6.16 -64.89
N PRO A 111 0.80 -7.36 -64.94
CA PRO A 111 0.49 -8.02 -66.20
C PRO A 111 -0.70 -7.34 -66.88
N LYS A 112 -0.97 -7.69 -68.14
CA LYS A 112 -2.21 -7.25 -68.79
C LYS A 112 -3.42 -7.92 -68.14
N ILE A 113 -4.30 -7.17 -67.49
CA ILE A 113 -5.49 -7.71 -66.80
C ILE A 113 -6.76 -7.37 -67.56
N ASP A 114 -7.48 -8.39 -67.99
CA ASP A 114 -8.76 -8.23 -68.69
C ASP A 114 -9.93 -8.11 -67.71
N LEU A 115 -9.98 -8.99 -66.72
CA LEU A 115 -11.13 -9.11 -65.85
C LEU A 115 -10.73 -9.44 -64.41
N VAL A 116 -11.36 -8.75 -63.46
CA VAL A 116 -11.30 -9.10 -62.03
C VAL A 116 -12.72 -9.34 -61.52
N LEU A 117 -13.07 -10.61 -61.28
CA LEU A 117 -14.31 -11.06 -60.69
C LEU A 117 -14.13 -11.23 -59.18
N LEU A 118 -14.85 -10.43 -58.39
CA LEU A 118 -14.88 -10.48 -56.93
C LEU A 118 -16.25 -11.00 -56.48
N ALA A 119 -16.29 -12.06 -55.70
CA ALA A 119 -17.53 -12.63 -55.18
C ALA A 119 -17.53 -12.60 -53.65
N GLY A 120 -18.55 -12.00 -53.04
CA GLY A 120 -18.62 -11.88 -51.58
C GLY A 120 -17.40 -11.14 -51.00
N SER A 121 -16.98 -10.05 -51.67
CA SER A 121 -15.80 -9.26 -51.33
C SER A 121 -15.78 -8.75 -49.88
N VAL A 122 -14.65 -8.97 -49.20
CA VAL A 122 -14.38 -8.45 -47.84
C VAL A 122 -13.67 -7.10 -47.87
N LEU A 123 -13.60 -6.45 -49.03
CA LEU A 123 -13.01 -5.12 -49.17
C LEU A 123 -13.94 -4.05 -48.63
N ARG A 124 -13.37 -2.88 -48.34
CA ARG A 124 -14.15 -1.72 -47.93
C ARG A 124 -15.01 -1.22 -49.11
N PRO A 125 -16.30 -0.94 -48.91
CA PRO A 125 -17.17 -0.42 -49.97
C PRO A 125 -16.70 0.90 -50.60
N ASN A 126 -15.97 1.74 -49.85
CA ASN A 126 -15.35 2.99 -50.31
C ASN A 126 -13.90 2.82 -50.78
N PHE A 127 -13.54 1.64 -51.30
CA PHE A 127 -12.20 1.40 -51.84
C PHE A 127 -11.86 2.39 -52.96
N ASP A 128 -10.66 2.96 -52.90
CA ASP A 128 -10.15 3.94 -53.87
C ASP A 128 -9.77 3.26 -55.20
N TRP A 129 -10.80 2.95 -55.99
CA TRP A 129 -10.67 2.36 -57.32
C TRP A 129 -9.92 3.23 -58.32
N PRO A 130 -10.10 4.56 -58.39
CA PRO A 130 -9.35 5.41 -59.31
C PRO A 130 -7.84 5.27 -59.12
N ARG A 131 -7.35 5.40 -57.88
CA ARG A 131 -5.93 5.24 -57.56
C ARG A 131 -5.43 3.82 -57.82
N PHE A 132 -6.28 2.82 -57.57
CA PHE A 132 -5.93 1.43 -57.86
C PHE A 132 -5.78 1.20 -59.37
N LEU A 133 -6.73 1.65 -60.19
CA LEU A 133 -6.76 1.44 -61.64
C LEU A 133 -5.70 2.24 -62.38
N GLU A 134 -5.31 3.41 -61.86
CA GLU A 134 -4.16 4.17 -62.37
C GLU A 134 -2.85 3.37 -62.26
N LYS A 135 -2.66 2.68 -61.13
CA LYS A 135 -1.48 1.85 -60.88
C LYS A 135 -1.58 0.49 -61.56
N VAL A 136 -2.75 -0.12 -61.54
CA VAL A 136 -3.03 -1.48 -62.02
C VAL A 136 -4.15 -1.38 -63.07
N PRO A 137 -3.80 -1.16 -64.35
CA PRO A 137 -4.80 -1.06 -65.40
C PRO A 137 -5.56 -2.37 -65.58
N VAL A 138 -6.88 -2.33 -65.34
CA VAL A 138 -7.79 -3.46 -65.53
C VAL A 138 -8.89 -3.03 -66.51
N ARG A 139 -9.18 -3.85 -67.53
CA ARG A 139 -10.27 -3.55 -68.46
C ARG A 139 -11.62 -3.55 -67.74
N GLN A 140 -11.90 -4.56 -66.92
CA GLN A 140 -13.16 -4.64 -66.18
C GLN A 140 -13.04 -5.31 -64.81
N VAL A 141 -13.72 -4.75 -63.81
CA VAL A 141 -13.88 -5.30 -62.48
C VAL A 141 -15.37 -5.55 -62.26
N VAL A 142 -15.73 -6.78 -61.88
CA VAL A 142 -17.10 -7.17 -61.59
C VAL A 142 -17.17 -7.65 -60.15
N ASN A 143 -18.02 -7.03 -59.34
CA ASN A 143 -18.25 -7.37 -57.95
C ASN A 143 -19.63 -8.01 -57.77
N ASP A 144 -19.64 -9.33 -57.64
CA ASP A 144 -20.83 -10.11 -57.36
C ASP A 144 -21.16 -10.03 -55.87
N CYS A 145 -22.34 -9.48 -55.60
CA CYS A 145 -22.83 -9.17 -54.26
C CYS A 145 -23.97 -10.09 -53.85
N GLY A 146 -23.83 -10.73 -52.69
CA GLY A 146 -24.88 -11.53 -52.07
C GLY A 146 -25.68 -10.67 -51.11
N ILE A 147 -26.94 -10.41 -51.42
CA ILE A 147 -27.80 -9.50 -50.64
C ILE A 147 -28.00 -10.03 -49.20
N ASN A 148 -27.95 -11.35 -48.99
CA ASN A 148 -28.18 -12.01 -47.70
C ASN A 148 -26.88 -12.56 -47.07
N ASP A 149 -25.73 -11.97 -47.41
CA ASP A 149 -24.44 -12.38 -46.85
C ASP A 149 -24.26 -11.91 -45.39
N PHE A 150 -24.53 -12.77 -44.42
CA PHE A 150 -24.35 -12.49 -42.99
C PHE A 150 -22.88 -12.53 -42.54
N VAL A 151 -22.02 -13.27 -43.24
CA VAL A 151 -20.59 -13.38 -42.90
C VAL A 151 -19.90 -12.03 -43.07
N LEU A 152 -20.29 -11.27 -44.09
CA LEU A 152 -19.77 -9.92 -44.31
C LEU A 152 -20.25 -8.91 -43.26
N ILE A 153 -21.43 -9.10 -42.66
CA ILE A 153 -21.87 -8.30 -41.51
C ILE A 153 -20.98 -8.59 -40.31
N LEU A 154 -20.76 -9.87 -39.99
CA LEU A 154 -19.89 -10.26 -38.88
C LEU A 154 -18.46 -9.77 -39.11
N SER A 155 -17.92 -9.89 -40.32
CA SER A 155 -16.61 -9.35 -40.69
C SER A 155 -16.54 -7.83 -40.51
N GLN A 156 -17.62 -7.11 -40.85
CA GLN A 156 -17.69 -5.67 -40.69
C GLN A 156 -17.72 -5.24 -39.22
N PHE A 157 -18.15 -6.07 -38.27
CA PHE A 157 -18.10 -5.73 -36.84
C PHE A 157 -16.84 -6.26 -36.15
N ALA A 158 -16.38 -7.47 -36.46
CA ALA A 158 -15.31 -8.14 -35.73
C ALA A 158 -13.90 -7.89 -36.30
N VAL A 159 -13.78 -7.56 -37.59
CA VAL A 159 -12.48 -7.56 -38.28
C VAL A 159 -12.07 -6.13 -38.65
N LEU A 160 -10.90 -5.72 -38.16
CA LEU A 160 -10.32 -4.41 -38.47
C LEU A 160 -9.93 -4.33 -39.95
N LEU A 161 -10.06 -3.15 -40.57
CA LEU A 161 -9.56 -2.89 -41.93
C LEU A 161 -10.14 -3.79 -43.05
N THR A 162 -11.24 -4.49 -42.82
CA THR A 162 -12.05 -5.16 -43.85
C THR A 162 -13.37 -4.43 -44.04
N GLY A 163 -14.14 -4.84 -45.05
CA GLY A 163 -15.49 -4.35 -45.23
C GLY A 163 -16.45 -5.37 -45.82
N MET A 164 -17.59 -4.86 -46.27
CA MET A 164 -18.73 -5.65 -46.73
C MET A 164 -19.08 -5.37 -48.22
N ALA A 165 -18.09 -5.01 -49.04
CA ALA A 165 -18.31 -4.66 -50.45
C ALA A 165 -19.02 -5.77 -51.25
N GLY A 166 -18.89 -7.03 -50.86
CA GLY A 166 -19.61 -8.16 -51.44
C GLY A 166 -21.07 -8.31 -51.02
N ARG A 167 -21.62 -7.36 -50.26
CA ARG A 167 -23.04 -7.28 -49.90
C ARG A 167 -23.66 -5.97 -50.37
N VAL A 168 -23.02 -4.84 -50.09
CA VAL A 168 -23.54 -3.50 -50.42
C VAL A 168 -23.03 -2.94 -51.76
N GLY A 169 -22.05 -3.61 -52.37
CA GLY A 169 -21.35 -3.11 -53.55
C GLY A 169 -20.23 -2.11 -53.20
N PHE A 170 -19.43 -1.77 -54.21
CA PHE A 170 -18.55 -0.61 -54.15
C PHE A 170 -19.33 0.67 -54.51
N TYR A 171 -19.07 1.75 -53.80
CA TYR A 171 -19.71 3.05 -54.03
C TYR A 171 -18.70 4.19 -53.96
N GLY A 172 -19.08 5.36 -54.48
CA GLY A 172 -18.19 6.51 -54.70
C GLY A 172 -17.75 6.58 -56.17
N PHE A 173 -16.66 7.30 -56.44
CA PHE A 173 -16.10 7.39 -57.79
C PHE A 173 -15.40 6.08 -58.17
N THR A 174 -16.15 5.10 -58.69
CA THR A 174 -15.62 3.76 -59.04
C THR A 174 -15.07 3.69 -60.47
N GLY A 175 -15.39 4.67 -61.34
CA GLY A 175 -15.04 4.67 -62.76
C GLY A 175 -15.93 3.71 -63.60
N GLY A 176 -15.93 3.86 -64.92
CA GLY A 176 -16.78 3.06 -65.83
C GLY A 176 -16.42 1.56 -65.92
N ASN A 177 -15.25 1.18 -65.38
CA ASN A 177 -14.73 -0.18 -65.47
C ASN A 177 -15.09 -1.06 -64.26
N VAL A 178 -15.77 -0.53 -63.25
CA VAL A 178 -16.17 -1.29 -62.03
C VAL A 178 -17.68 -1.43 -61.99
N MET A 179 -18.17 -2.67 -61.99
CA MET A 179 -19.60 -2.98 -62.01
C MET A 179 -20.00 -3.86 -60.82
N ASN A 180 -21.08 -3.52 -60.13
CA ASN A 180 -21.67 -4.37 -59.09
C ASN A 180 -22.84 -5.18 -59.67
N ARG A 181 -22.90 -6.48 -59.39
CA ARG A 181 -24.07 -7.33 -59.66
C ARG A 181 -24.66 -7.79 -58.33
N PHE A 182 -25.97 -7.63 -58.14
CA PHE A 182 -26.64 -8.00 -56.89
C PHE A 182 -27.54 -9.21 -57.07
N PHE A 183 -27.30 -10.23 -56.26
CA PHE A 183 -28.01 -11.50 -56.30
C PHE A 183 -28.65 -11.83 -54.95
N VAL A 184 -29.85 -12.40 -54.98
CA VAL A 184 -30.49 -12.94 -53.76
C VAL A 184 -29.77 -14.22 -53.35
N GLY A 185 -28.95 -14.14 -52.31
CA GLY A 185 -28.15 -15.26 -51.81
C GLY A 185 -27.18 -14.88 -50.70
N GLY A 186 -26.64 -15.87 -50.00
CA GLY A 186 -25.66 -15.71 -48.90
C GLY A 186 -24.19 -15.86 -49.36
N HIS A 187 -23.24 -15.92 -48.42
CA HIS A 187 -21.79 -15.87 -48.70
C HIS A 187 -21.27 -16.92 -49.70
N GLY A 188 -21.84 -18.12 -49.71
CA GLY A 188 -21.44 -19.24 -50.58
C GLY A 188 -22.38 -19.51 -51.77
N HIS A 189 -23.38 -18.66 -52.02
CA HIS A 189 -24.44 -18.97 -53.00
C HIS A 189 -23.92 -19.13 -54.43
N TYR A 190 -22.81 -18.48 -54.77
CA TYR A 190 -22.08 -18.61 -56.05
C TYR A 190 -21.71 -20.07 -56.38
N PHE A 191 -21.65 -20.93 -55.35
CA PHE A 191 -21.19 -22.31 -55.44
C PHE A 191 -22.26 -23.34 -55.07
N ALA A 192 -23.47 -22.88 -54.72
CA ALA A 192 -24.50 -23.70 -54.10
C ALA A 192 -25.04 -24.79 -55.05
N ARG A 193 -25.30 -25.97 -54.49
CA ARG A 193 -25.99 -27.08 -55.16
C ARG A 193 -27.48 -26.75 -55.28
N SER A 194 -27.97 -26.42 -56.47
CA SER A 194 -29.39 -26.62 -56.75
C SER A 194 -29.64 -28.12 -56.93
N ARG A 195 -30.86 -28.63 -56.65
CA ARG A 195 -31.21 -30.06 -56.71
C ARG A 195 -30.75 -30.75 -58.01
N ASN A 196 -30.59 -30.02 -59.13
CA ASN A 196 -30.18 -30.56 -60.43
C ASN A 196 -28.89 -29.94 -61.04
N ASP A 197 -28.25 -28.93 -60.44
CA ASP A 197 -27.03 -28.32 -61.01
C ASP A 197 -26.20 -27.55 -59.96
N ALA A 198 -24.99 -28.04 -59.68
CA ALA A 198 -24.07 -27.43 -58.73
C ALA A 198 -23.28 -26.23 -59.30
N ASN A 199 -23.28 -26.05 -60.62
CA ASN A 199 -22.44 -25.09 -61.34
C ASN A 199 -23.27 -24.00 -62.05
N ARG A 200 -24.59 -23.94 -61.81
CA ARG A 200 -25.51 -23.03 -62.50
C ARG A 200 -25.03 -21.59 -62.50
N PHE A 201 -24.68 -21.04 -61.33
CA PHE A 201 -24.22 -19.65 -61.23
C PHE A 201 -22.94 -19.40 -62.04
N MET A 202 -21.93 -20.28 -61.88
CA MET A 202 -20.67 -20.18 -62.62
C MET A 202 -20.88 -20.31 -64.13
N ARG A 203 -21.74 -21.24 -64.58
CA ARG A 203 -22.04 -21.43 -66.01
C ARG A 203 -22.79 -20.24 -66.61
N THR A 204 -23.72 -19.65 -65.86
CA THR A 204 -24.56 -18.54 -66.34
C THR A 204 -23.83 -17.19 -66.29
N TYR A 205 -23.09 -16.89 -65.22
CA TYR A 205 -22.58 -15.54 -64.98
C TYR A 205 -21.06 -15.39 -64.98
N TRP A 206 -20.29 -16.47 -64.79
CA TRP A 206 -18.82 -16.39 -64.79
C TRP A 206 -18.22 -16.87 -66.11
N LEU A 207 -18.71 -17.99 -66.65
CA LEU A 207 -18.18 -18.58 -67.87
C LEU A 207 -18.31 -17.65 -69.10
N PRO A 208 -19.47 -17.01 -69.38
CA PRO A 208 -19.57 -16.07 -70.50
C PRO A 208 -18.68 -14.84 -70.29
N THR A 209 -18.66 -14.30 -69.08
CA THR A 209 -17.84 -13.13 -68.72
C THR A 209 -16.33 -13.42 -68.85
N ILE A 210 -15.87 -14.62 -68.52
CA ILE A 210 -14.46 -15.03 -68.65
C ILE A 210 -14.07 -15.30 -70.12
N LEU A 211 -14.95 -15.94 -70.90
CA LEU A 211 -14.60 -16.39 -72.25
C LEU A 211 -14.92 -15.38 -73.36
N GLN A 212 -16.05 -14.70 -73.25
CA GLN A 212 -16.60 -13.79 -74.27
C GLN A 212 -16.45 -12.31 -73.87
N GLY A 213 -16.18 -12.03 -72.59
CA GLY A 213 -16.08 -10.65 -72.09
C GLY A 213 -17.43 -9.95 -71.93
N GLU A 214 -18.54 -10.67 -72.16
CA GLU A 214 -19.90 -10.16 -71.98
C GLU A 214 -20.25 -10.04 -70.50
N VAL A 215 -20.66 -8.85 -70.09
CA VAL A 215 -20.96 -8.53 -68.70
C VAL A 215 -22.38 -8.01 -68.60
N GLU A 216 -23.28 -8.89 -68.18
CA GLU A 216 -24.68 -8.57 -67.92
C GLU A 216 -24.83 -7.82 -66.59
N SER A 217 -25.55 -6.69 -66.60
CA SER A 217 -25.92 -5.97 -65.38
C SER A 217 -27.09 -6.67 -64.71
N VAL A 218 -26.92 -7.10 -63.46
CA VAL A 218 -27.95 -7.78 -62.66
C VAL A 218 -28.14 -7.06 -61.34
N ASP A 219 -29.37 -6.65 -61.02
CA ASP A 219 -29.71 -6.08 -59.72
C ASP A 219 -31.02 -6.68 -59.20
N GLN A 220 -30.92 -7.60 -58.25
CA GLN A 220 -32.07 -8.27 -57.63
C GLN A 220 -32.46 -7.65 -56.27
N ARG A 221 -31.97 -6.44 -55.94
CA ARG A 221 -32.33 -5.78 -54.68
C ARG A 221 -33.78 -5.30 -54.70
N SER A 222 -34.50 -5.51 -53.60
CA SER A 222 -35.81 -4.89 -53.39
C SER A 222 -35.66 -3.37 -53.15
N PRO A 223 -36.67 -2.54 -53.46
CA PRO A 223 -36.66 -1.11 -53.16
C PRO A 223 -36.40 -0.86 -51.66
N PHE A 224 -35.58 0.14 -51.34
CA PHE A 224 -35.23 0.45 -49.95
C PHE A 224 -36.45 0.91 -49.15
N GLY A 225 -36.85 0.14 -48.13
CA GLY A 225 -37.73 0.62 -47.04
C GLY A 225 -36.93 1.37 -45.97
N ALA A 226 -37.58 2.22 -45.18
CA ALA A 226 -36.95 3.06 -44.14
C ALA A 226 -36.07 2.26 -43.14
N LEU A 227 -36.50 1.05 -42.77
CA LEU A 227 -35.75 0.14 -41.89
C LEU A 227 -34.43 -0.37 -42.50
N GLY A 228 -34.38 -0.53 -43.83
CA GLY A 228 -33.17 -0.92 -44.56
C GLY A 228 -32.10 0.18 -44.56
N GLY A 229 -32.51 1.45 -44.57
CA GLY A 229 -31.59 2.60 -44.46
C GLY A 229 -30.92 2.71 -43.10
N LEU A 230 -31.69 2.52 -42.02
CA LEU A 230 -31.19 2.56 -40.64
C LEU A 230 -30.16 1.46 -40.35
N SER A 231 -30.41 0.23 -40.81
CA SER A 231 -29.46 -0.88 -40.64
C SER A 231 -28.12 -0.62 -41.34
N ASN A 232 -28.14 -0.07 -42.55
CA ASN A 232 -26.91 0.30 -43.26
C ASN A 232 -26.18 1.49 -42.62
N ALA A 233 -26.90 2.44 -42.02
CA ALA A 233 -26.30 3.53 -41.26
C ALA A 233 -25.64 3.04 -39.96
N ALA A 234 -26.29 2.14 -39.21
CA ALA A 234 -25.74 1.53 -38.00
C ALA A 234 -24.44 0.76 -38.28
N ILE A 235 -24.37 0.08 -39.42
CA ILE A 235 -23.15 -0.65 -39.82
C ILE A 235 -21.97 0.31 -40.09
N ARG A 236 -22.20 1.57 -40.48
CA ARG A 236 -21.12 2.56 -40.67
C ARG A 236 -20.49 3.03 -39.36
N PHE A 237 -21.24 3.00 -38.25
CA PHE A 237 -20.71 3.30 -36.91
C PHE A 237 -19.83 2.17 -36.33
N SER A 238 -19.73 1.03 -37.01
CA SER A 238 -18.89 -0.08 -36.54
C SER A 238 -17.40 0.25 -36.47
N ASP A 239 -16.88 1.16 -37.31
CA ASP A 239 -15.46 1.48 -37.32
C ASP A 239 -14.95 2.22 -36.07
N PRO A 240 -15.59 3.30 -35.57
CA PRO A 240 -15.19 3.91 -34.30
C PRO A 240 -15.42 2.98 -33.09
N LEU A 241 -16.49 2.17 -33.10
CA LEU A 241 -16.75 1.18 -32.05
C LEU A 241 -15.63 0.13 -31.95
N LYS A 242 -15.04 -0.28 -33.08
CA LYS A 242 -13.86 -1.15 -33.06
C LYS A 242 -12.68 -0.49 -32.36
N ILE A 243 -12.37 0.78 -32.67
CA ILE A 243 -11.24 1.49 -32.05
C ILE A 243 -11.42 1.53 -30.53
N VAL A 244 -12.63 1.85 -30.06
CA VAL A 244 -12.95 1.84 -28.63
C VAL A 244 -12.77 0.45 -28.03
N PHE A 245 -13.27 -0.60 -28.69
CA PHE A 245 -13.15 -1.98 -28.20
C PHE A 245 -11.69 -2.44 -28.08
N TYR A 246 -10.87 -2.22 -29.12
CA TYR A 246 -9.45 -2.57 -29.07
C TYR A 246 -8.67 -1.68 -28.08
N GLY A 247 -9.04 -0.40 -27.94
CA GLY A 247 -8.48 0.49 -26.93
C GLY A 247 -8.80 0.02 -25.50
N ALA A 248 -10.04 -0.41 -25.25
CA ALA A 248 -10.45 -1.00 -23.98
C ALA A 248 -9.69 -2.29 -23.67
N LEU A 249 -9.44 -3.14 -24.68
CA LEU A 249 -8.63 -4.35 -24.50
C LEU A 249 -7.18 -4.02 -24.11
N ILE A 250 -6.56 -3.04 -24.78
CA ILE A 250 -5.20 -2.58 -24.43
C ILE A 250 -5.18 -1.99 -23.03
N TRP A 251 -6.17 -1.16 -22.68
CA TRP A 251 -6.29 -0.58 -21.34
C TRP A 251 -6.48 -1.66 -20.28
N LEU A 252 -7.30 -2.69 -20.52
CA LEU A 252 -7.48 -3.80 -19.60
C LEU A 252 -6.18 -4.57 -19.38
N VAL A 253 -5.40 -4.80 -20.45
CA VAL A 253 -4.08 -5.43 -20.35
C VAL A 253 -3.10 -4.54 -19.56
N TYR A 254 -3.06 -3.24 -19.83
CA TYR A 254 -2.23 -2.29 -19.09
C TYR A 254 -2.65 -2.21 -17.61
N ASP A 255 -3.94 -2.15 -17.34
CA ASP A 255 -4.49 -2.08 -15.98
C ASP A 255 -4.13 -3.36 -15.22
N SER A 256 -4.45 -4.53 -15.79
CA SER A 256 -4.25 -5.83 -15.13
C SER A 256 -2.78 -6.26 -15.01
N LEU A 257 -1.92 -5.96 -15.98
CA LEU A 257 -0.53 -6.45 -15.98
C LEU A 257 0.50 -5.44 -15.48
N TYR A 258 0.16 -4.15 -15.45
CA TYR A 258 1.12 -3.10 -15.07
C TYR A 258 0.60 -2.19 -13.95
N ARG A 259 -0.60 -1.62 -14.09
CA ARG A 259 -1.11 -0.64 -13.11
C ARG A 259 -1.49 -1.29 -11.78
N GLN A 260 -2.33 -2.32 -11.78
CA GLN A 260 -2.80 -2.98 -10.56
C GLN A 260 -1.64 -3.60 -9.76
N PRO A 261 -0.72 -4.40 -10.35
CA PRO A 261 0.38 -4.98 -9.58
C PRO A 261 1.31 -3.93 -8.94
N ARG A 262 1.48 -2.78 -9.60
CA ARG A 262 2.32 -1.69 -9.06
C ARG A 262 1.64 -0.97 -7.90
N LEU A 263 0.32 -0.80 -7.96
CA LEU A 263 -0.46 -0.24 -6.84
C LEU A 263 -0.43 -1.19 -5.64
N ASP A 264 -0.59 -2.50 -5.87
CA ASP A 264 -0.53 -3.51 -4.83
C ASP A 264 0.85 -3.56 -4.15
N LEU A 265 1.93 -3.44 -4.93
CA LEU A 265 3.30 -3.39 -4.40
C LEU A 265 3.54 -2.18 -3.50
N ILE A 266 3.06 -0.99 -3.90
CA ILE A 266 3.18 0.24 -3.10
C ILE A 266 2.40 0.09 -1.79
N ALA A 267 1.18 -0.44 -1.87
CA ALA A 267 0.36 -0.69 -0.68
C ALA A 267 1.02 -1.70 0.26
N GLU A 268 1.59 -2.79 -0.26
CA GLU A 268 2.30 -3.80 0.54
C GLU A 268 3.55 -3.23 1.22
N GLN A 269 4.33 -2.41 0.51
CA GLN A 269 5.50 -1.73 1.07
C GLN A 269 5.08 -0.80 2.22
N ALA A 270 4.02 -0.01 2.04
CA ALA A 270 3.49 0.85 3.09
C ALA A 270 2.99 0.04 4.30
N SER A 271 2.26 -1.06 4.08
CA SER A 271 1.81 -1.95 5.17
C SER A 271 3.00 -2.49 5.97
N ARG A 272 4.08 -2.93 5.29
CA ARG A 272 5.30 -3.43 5.95
C ARG A 272 6.01 -2.33 6.74
N GLU A 273 6.13 -1.13 6.18
CA GLU A 273 6.78 0.00 6.83
C GLU A 273 6.04 0.42 8.11
N VAL A 274 4.71 0.53 8.06
CA VAL A 274 3.90 0.83 9.25
C VAL A 274 4.00 -0.29 10.29
N ALA A 275 3.98 -1.57 9.88
CA ALA A 275 4.11 -2.70 10.80
C ALA A 275 5.46 -2.67 11.53
N VAL A 276 6.56 -2.38 10.83
CA VAL A 276 7.90 -2.21 11.44
C VAL A 276 7.93 -1.02 12.38
N ALA A 277 7.32 0.11 11.98
CA ALA A 277 7.20 1.29 12.83
C ALA A 277 6.42 0.98 14.12
N ALA A 278 5.30 0.26 14.00
CA ALA A 278 4.45 -0.11 15.12
C ALA A 278 5.16 -1.12 16.05
N ALA A 279 5.86 -2.13 15.52
CA ALA A 279 6.67 -3.03 16.33
C ALA A 279 7.84 -2.32 17.03
N ALA A 280 8.41 -1.28 16.41
CA ALA A 280 9.47 -0.47 17.02
C ALA A 280 9.00 0.34 18.24
N MET A 281 7.69 0.54 18.43
CA MET A 281 7.13 1.22 19.61
C MET A 281 7.40 0.49 20.93
N GLU A 282 7.71 -0.82 20.88
CA GLU A 282 7.99 -1.61 22.08
C GLU A 282 9.25 -1.18 22.84
N SER A 283 10.17 -0.49 22.15
CA SER A 283 11.44 -0.06 22.70
C SER A 283 11.63 1.44 22.56
N ASP A 284 11.88 2.09 23.69
CA ASP A 284 12.21 3.51 23.79
C ASP A 284 13.34 3.95 22.85
N LEU A 285 14.32 3.08 22.61
CA LEU A 285 15.46 3.34 21.72
C LEU A 285 15.06 3.48 20.24
N ARG A 286 13.93 2.90 19.83
CA ARG A 286 13.49 2.85 18.43
C ARG A 286 12.32 3.79 18.13
N LEU A 287 11.82 4.53 19.13
CA LEU A 287 10.75 5.52 18.95
C LEU A 287 11.06 6.59 17.90
N PRO A 288 12.29 7.15 17.80
CA PRO A 288 12.62 8.10 16.74
C PRO A 288 12.43 7.53 15.32
N SER A 289 12.89 6.30 15.08
CA SER A 289 12.74 5.61 13.79
C SER A 289 11.28 5.21 13.51
N SER A 290 10.53 4.84 14.55
CA SER A 290 9.11 4.55 14.47
C SER A 290 8.33 5.78 14.00
N PHE A 291 8.56 6.93 14.65
CA PHE A 291 7.94 8.21 14.28
C PHE A 291 8.25 8.59 12.84
N GLN A 292 9.51 8.54 12.42
CA GLN A 292 9.91 8.90 11.05
C GLN A 292 9.27 7.99 9.99
N SER A 293 9.21 6.69 10.24
CA SER A 293 8.61 5.72 9.32
C SER A 293 7.09 5.92 9.20
N ALA A 294 6.41 6.15 10.33
CA ALA A 294 4.99 6.47 10.34
C ALA A 294 4.68 7.79 9.59
N MET A 295 5.47 8.85 9.82
CA MET A 295 5.31 10.12 9.11
C MET A 295 5.56 9.99 7.59
N ARG A 296 6.49 9.12 7.16
CA ARG A 296 6.71 8.84 5.72
C ARG A 296 5.47 8.24 5.08
N VAL A 297 4.86 7.25 5.73
CA VAL A 297 3.64 6.61 5.22
C VAL A 297 2.49 7.61 5.15
N LEU A 298 2.34 8.48 6.15
CA LEU A 298 1.33 9.53 6.15
C LEU A 298 1.53 10.55 5.01
N GLY A 299 2.78 10.84 4.64
CA GLY A 299 3.11 11.69 3.50
C GLY A 299 2.81 11.06 2.14
N ALA A 300 2.80 9.73 2.05
CA ALA A 300 2.62 8.98 0.80
C ALA A 300 1.14 8.78 0.38
N SER A 301 0.25 9.72 0.73
CA SER A 301 -1.23 9.64 0.81
C SER A 301 -2.02 9.05 -0.39
N ALA A 302 -1.41 8.77 -1.54
CA ALA A 302 -2.09 8.16 -2.66
C ALA A 302 -1.98 6.61 -2.61
N ASN A 303 -3.12 5.95 -2.31
CA ASN A 303 -3.35 4.49 -2.42
C ASN A 303 -2.92 3.60 -1.23
N ILE A 304 -2.85 4.15 -0.02
CA ILE A 304 -2.70 3.35 1.22
C ILE A 304 -4.09 2.99 1.74
N ARG A 305 -4.28 1.76 2.27
CA ARG A 305 -5.56 1.36 2.84
C ARG A 305 -5.81 2.05 4.18
N GLU A 306 -7.08 2.24 4.51
CA GLU A 306 -7.51 3.06 5.65
C GLU A 306 -7.00 2.51 6.99
N ARG A 307 -6.91 1.19 7.14
CA ARG A 307 -6.38 0.53 8.35
C ARG A 307 -4.92 0.90 8.60
N GLU A 308 -4.07 0.81 7.58
CA GLU A 308 -2.66 1.16 7.65
C GLU A 308 -2.47 2.66 7.90
N LEU A 309 -3.32 3.50 7.29
CA LEU A 309 -3.31 4.92 7.53
C LEU A 309 -3.68 5.27 8.99
N SER A 310 -4.70 4.60 9.55
CA SER A 310 -5.09 4.76 10.96
C SER A 310 -3.96 4.35 11.89
N LEU A 311 -3.34 3.19 11.66
CA LEU A 311 -2.23 2.72 12.46
C LEU A 311 -1.01 3.65 12.36
N ALA A 312 -0.69 4.16 11.17
CA ALA A 312 0.39 5.13 10.98
C ALA A 312 0.13 6.44 11.75
N LYS A 313 -1.13 6.94 11.73
CA LYS A 313 -1.51 8.12 12.52
C LYS A 313 -1.28 7.87 14.00
N ASP A 314 -1.77 6.76 14.49
CA ASP A 314 -1.66 6.34 15.88
C ASP A 314 -0.19 6.24 16.32
N VAL A 315 0.64 5.49 15.58
CA VAL A 315 2.08 5.37 15.85
C VAL A 315 2.77 6.73 15.84
N ALA A 316 2.48 7.59 14.84
CA ALA A 316 3.06 8.92 14.77
C ALA A 316 2.67 9.80 15.97
N ARG A 317 1.41 9.73 16.43
CA ARG A 317 0.91 10.52 17.56
C ARG A 317 1.54 10.10 18.88
N TYR A 318 1.59 8.81 19.18
CA TYR A 318 2.16 8.31 20.43
C TYR A 318 3.69 8.37 20.45
N ALA A 319 4.37 8.03 19.35
CA ALA A 319 5.83 8.19 19.27
C ALA A 319 6.20 9.68 19.32
N GLY A 320 5.48 10.52 18.57
CA GLY A 320 5.61 11.96 18.59
C GLY A 320 5.49 12.51 20.00
N GLN A 321 4.47 12.16 20.78
CA GLN A 321 4.31 12.64 22.17
C GLN A 321 5.57 12.45 23.04
N ARG A 322 6.37 11.42 22.75
CA ARG A 322 7.60 11.08 23.50
C ARG A 322 8.90 11.63 22.91
N LEU A 323 8.84 12.41 21.85
CA LEU A 323 10.01 13.08 21.29
C LEU A 323 10.12 14.51 21.83
N ALA A 324 11.33 15.03 21.97
CA ALA A 324 11.55 16.45 22.24
C ALA A 324 11.38 17.26 20.96
N LEU A 325 11.04 18.54 21.08
CA LEU A 325 11.09 19.45 19.94
C LEU A 325 12.55 19.75 19.59
N PHE A 326 12.82 20.10 18.33
CA PHE A 326 14.17 20.43 17.91
C PHE A 326 14.77 21.61 18.70
N SER A 327 13.97 22.64 19.03
CA SER A 327 14.40 23.75 19.88
C SER A 327 14.80 23.32 21.29
N ASP A 328 14.16 22.29 21.85
CA ASP A 328 14.55 21.77 23.17
C ASP A 328 15.87 21.00 23.12
N ALA A 329 16.11 20.27 22.03
CA ALA A 329 17.41 19.65 21.78
C ALA A 329 18.51 20.70 21.57
N LEU A 330 18.20 21.78 20.84
CA LEU A 330 19.15 22.88 20.59
C LEU A 330 19.56 23.61 21.88
N LYS A 331 18.65 23.75 22.85
CA LYS A 331 18.96 24.34 24.18
C LYS A 331 19.99 23.53 24.98
N THR A 332 20.26 22.28 24.62
CA THR A 332 21.30 21.47 25.28
C THR A 332 22.72 21.85 24.84
N LEU A 333 22.84 22.54 23.70
CA LEU A 333 24.12 23.02 23.18
C LEU A 333 24.41 24.43 23.70
N GLU A 334 25.70 24.78 23.80
CA GLU A 334 26.08 26.17 24.06
C GLU A 334 25.61 27.08 22.89
N PRO A 335 25.06 28.28 23.16
CA PRO A 335 24.66 29.20 22.10
C PRO A 335 25.81 29.51 21.14
N GLN A 336 25.55 29.49 19.83
CA GLN A 336 26.54 29.71 18.76
C GLN A 336 27.71 28.71 18.77
N SER A 337 27.54 27.52 19.34
CA SER A 337 28.52 26.42 19.24
C SER A 337 28.42 25.70 17.90
N LEU A 338 29.52 25.05 17.51
CA LEU A 338 29.55 24.15 16.37
C LEU A 338 28.98 22.80 16.79
N PHE A 339 27.99 22.30 16.05
CA PHE A 339 27.46 20.96 16.26
C PHE A 339 27.28 20.18 14.97
N ARG A 340 27.23 18.85 15.08
CA ARG A 340 27.01 17.91 13.97
C ARG A 340 25.66 17.24 14.13
N TRP A 341 24.90 17.18 13.04
CA TRP A 341 23.64 16.45 12.97
C TRP A 341 23.50 15.77 11.60
N SER A 342 23.20 14.48 11.59
CA SER A 342 23.10 13.66 10.36
C SER A 342 24.32 13.74 9.43
N GLY A 343 25.52 13.88 10.00
CA GLY A 343 26.78 13.97 9.26
C GLY A 343 27.14 15.37 8.74
N VAL A 344 26.23 16.34 8.85
CA VAL A 344 26.43 17.73 8.43
C VAL A 344 26.75 18.61 9.64
N ALA A 345 27.57 19.64 9.46
CA ALA A 345 27.92 20.60 10.51
C ALA A 345 27.01 21.83 10.46
N TYR A 346 26.61 22.29 11.64
CA TYR A 346 25.74 23.44 11.84
C TYR A 346 26.26 24.34 12.96
N LEU A 347 25.90 25.61 12.90
CA LEU A 347 26.04 26.54 14.00
C LEU A 347 24.74 26.58 14.81
N ALA A 348 24.84 26.55 16.15
CA ALA A 348 23.70 26.64 17.08
C ALA A 348 23.13 28.06 17.16
N THR A 349 22.55 28.52 16.05
CA THR A 349 21.75 29.74 15.89
C THR A 349 20.26 29.40 15.79
N ASP A 350 19.38 30.40 15.84
CA ASP A 350 17.94 30.22 15.61
C ASP A 350 17.52 30.98 14.34
N PRO A 351 17.29 30.30 13.19
CA PRO A 351 17.42 28.85 12.96
C PRO A 351 18.88 28.38 12.83
N PRO A 352 19.17 27.06 12.95
CA PRO A 352 20.52 26.54 12.78
C PRO A 352 21.04 26.78 11.36
N LEU A 353 22.27 27.24 11.28
CA LEU A 353 22.94 27.56 10.03
C LEU A 353 23.83 26.40 9.59
N ARG A 354 23.63 25.89 8.37
CA ARG A 354 24.51 24.88 7.78
C ARG A 354 25.87 25.46 7.40
N LEU A 355 26.94 24.78 7.78
CA LEU A 355 28.30 25.13 7.37
C LEU A 355 28.76 24.22 6.22
N PRO A 356 29.55 24.73 5.25
CA PRO A 356 30.16 23.89 4.24
C PRO A 356 31.26 23.03 4.84
N GLY A 357 31.42 21.81 4.30
CA GLY A 357 32.41 20.85 4.80
C GLY A 357 31.97 20.12 6.06
N SER A 358 32.94 19.61 6.81
CA SER A 358 32.74 18.88 8.06
C SER A 358 33.76 19.34 9.10
N PRO A 359 33.66 20.60 9.58
CA PRO A 359 34.58 21.14 10.57
C PRO A 359 34.57 20.28 11.83
N SER A 360 35.78 19.96 12.29
CA SER A 360 36.01 19.13 13.47
C SER A 360 36.31 19.99 14.70
N TRP A 361 36.88 21.18 14.49
CA TRP A 361 37.21 22.14 15.54
C TRP A 361 36.75 23.55 15.20
N TYR A 362 36.54 24.37 16.23
CA TYR A 362 36.31 25.80 16.07
C TYR A 362 36.90 26.63 17.20
N SER A 363 37.10 27.93 16.91
CA SER A 363 37.41 28.94 17.91
C SER A 363 36.77 30.29 17.57
N ARG A 364 36.50 31.10 18.59
CA ARG A 364 35.90 32.44 18.44
C ARG A 364 36.96 33.52 18.57
N PHE A 365 36.80 34.59 17.80
CA PHE A 365 37.65 35.77 17.87
C PHE A 365 37.13 36.74 18.93
N GLY A 366 37.66 36.64 20.16
CA GLY A 366 37.35 37.58 21.24
C GLY A 366 35.85 37.84 21.42
N SER A 367 35.44 39.12 21.34
CA SER A 367 34.04 39.56 21.40
C SER A 367 33.38 39.77 20.03
N SER A 368 34.03 39.37 18.93
CA SER A 368 33.49 39.55 17.58
C SER A 368 32.42 38.50 17.25
N SER A 369 31.58 38.80 16.26
CA SER A 369 30.64 37.83 15.67
C SER A 369 31.34 36.83 14.72
N LYS A 370 32.67 36.79 14.66
CA LYS A 370 33.43 35.93 13.75
C LYS A 370 33.96 34.68 14.46
N MET A 371 34.07 33.59 13.73
CA MET A 371 34.67 32.34 14.20
C MET A 371 35.52 31.68 13.11
N VAL A 372 36.55 30.96 13.53
CA VAL A 372 37.35 30.10 12.66
C VAL A 372 36.93 28.65 12.88
N THR A 373 36.75 27.91 11.78
CA THR A 373 36.50 26.47 11.80
C THR A 373 37.59 25.73 11.04
N VAL A 374 37.96 24.55 11.52
CA VAL A 374 38.99 23.72 10.91
C VAL A 374 38.41 22.33 10.62
N ASP A 375 38.46 21.94 9.35
CA ASP A 375 38.07 20.62 8.85
C ASP A 375 39.22 19.62 9.08
N ALA A 376 38.89 18.33 9.11
CA ALA A 376 39.89 17.26 9.30
C ALA A 376 40.93 17.20 8.18
N ASP A 377 40.60 17.70 6.98
CA ASP A 377 41.48 17.75 5.79
C ASP A 377 42.34 19.03 5.72
N ALA A 378 42.52 19.72 6.85
CA ALA A 378 43.20 21.01 6.97
C ALA A 378 42.56 22.14 6.14
N THR A 379 41.25 22.07 5.86
CA THR A 379 40.50 23.21 5.35
C THR A 379 40.10 24.16 6.47
N ILE A 380 40.52 25.42 6.37
CA ILE A 380 40.19 26.48 7.32
C ILE A 380 39.14 27.38 6.72
N SER A 381 38.10 27.67 7.50
CA SER A 381 37.05 28.61 7.11
C SER A 381 36.87 29.70 8.16
N LEU A 382 36.70 30.94 7.72
CA LEU A 382 36.28 32.06 8.54
C LEU A 382 34.79 32.29 8.32
N ALA A 383 33.98 32.15 9.37
CA ALA A 383 32.54 32.31 9.33
C ALA A 383 32.10 33.52 10.15
N ASP A 384 31.05 34.20 9.66
CA ASP A 384 30.34 35.25 10.39
C ASP A 384 29.05 34.67 10.99
N MET A 385 28.96 34.69 12.31
CA MET A 385 27.84 34.14 13.08
C MET A 385 26.58 35.01 13.00
N GLU A 386 26.70 36.30 12.69
CA GLU A 386 25.56 37.23 12.61
C GLU A 386 24.95 37.21 11.21
N SER A 387 25.78 37.25 10.17
CA SER A 387 25.30 37.18 8.77
C SER A 387 25.12 35.75 8.25
N GLY A 388 25.64 34.76 8.97
CA GLY A 388 25.57 33.35 8.61
C GLY A 388 26.33 32.98 7.33
N ARG A 389 27.38 33.73 7.00
CA ARG A 389 28.15 33.56 5.75
C ARG A 389 29.59 33.15 6.03
N ILE A 390 30.13 32.33 5.13
CA ILE A 390 31.57 32.07 5.06
C ILE A 390 32.23 33.24 4.33
N ILE A 391 33.22 33.86 4.97
CA ILE A 391 33.99 34.99 4.45
C ILE A 391 35.12 34.48 3.55
N THR A 392 35.89 33.53 4.09
CA THR A 392 37.04 32.93 3.42
C THR A 392 37.07 31.44 3.76
N ARG A 393 37.48 30.62 2.79
CA ARG A 393 37.74 29.18 2.98
C ARG A 393 38.96 28.78 2.15
N GLN A 394 39.91 28.10 2.78
CA GLN A 394 41.16 27.70 2.13
C GLN A 394 41.64 26.35 2.68
N ARG A 395 42.01 25.42 1.79
CA ARG A 395 42.75 24.21 2.15
C ARG A 395 44.24 24.54 2.19
N ILE A 396 44.91 24.10 3.25
CA ILE A 396 46.30 24.53 3.55
C ILE A 396 47.33 23.48 3.13
N GLY A 397 46.97 22.20 3.21
CA GLY A 397 47.87 21.09 2.86
C GLY A 397 48.14 20.95 1.36
N ASP A 398 49.32 20.41 1.06
CA ASP A 398 49.80 20.17 -0.30
C ASP A 398 49.11 18.95 -0.96
N ALA A 399 49.26 18.84 -2.29
CA ALA A 399 48.68 17.76 -3.06
C ALA A 399 49.33 16.40 -2.70
N GLY A 400 48.63 15.59 -1.90
CA GLY A 400 49.11 14.30 -1.42
C GLY A 400 48.98 14.14 0.09
N GLU A 401 48.76 15.23 0.83
CA GLU A 401 48.53 15.22 2.27
C GLU A 401 47.08 14.86 2.62
N SER A 402 46.88 14.19 3.75
CA SER A 402 45.58 13.65 4.17
C SER A 402 44.89 14.49 5.24
N THR A 403 45.04 14.15 6.51
CA THR A 403 44.26 14.69 7.64
C THR A 403 45.14 15.25 8.74
N ILE A 404 44.60 16.16 9.53
CA ILE A 404 45.27 16.70 10.72
C ILE A 404 45.54 15.57 11.73
N VAL A 405 46.76 15.55 12.28
CA VAL A 405 47.22 14.63 13.33
C VAL A 405 47.41 15.39 14.64
N GLY A 406 46.84 14.85 15.72
CA GLY A 406 46.97 15.42 17.07
C GLY A 406 46.01 16.59 17.36
N ASP A 407 46.36 17.39 18.36
CA ASP A 407 45.58 18.55 18.80
C ASP A 407 45.93 19.81 18.00
N ILE A 408 44.95 20.71 17.83
CA ILE A 408 45.14 22.03 17.23
C ILE A 408 45.42 23.05 18.34
N ASN A 409 46.59 23.68 18.30
CA ASN A 409 46.83 24.85 19.17
C ASN A 409 46.18 26.08 18.54
N VAL A 410 45.24 26.67 19.26
CA VAL A 410 44.66 27.98 18.89
C VAL A 410 45.31 29.03 19.78
N LEU A 411 45.86 30.07 19.17
CA LEU A 411 46.64 31.10 19.83
C LEU A 411 45.97 32.46 19.64
N ASN A 412 46.04 33.31 20.66
CA ASN A 412 45.63 34.71 20.56
C ASN A 412 46.68 35.65 21.16
N LEU A 413 46.64 36.90 20.69
CA LEU A 413 47.44 38.01 21.20
C LEU A 413 46.51 38.98 21.95
N ALA A 414 46.89 39.34 23.17
CA ALA A 414 46.08 40.26 24.00
C ALA A 414 45.75 41.62 23.33
N PRO A 415 46.68 42.30 22.63
CA PRO A 415 46.38 43.57 21.97
C PRO A 415 45.74 43.43 20.57
N ALA A 416 45.65 42.21 20.02
CA ALA A 416 45.11 41.94 18.68
C ALA A 416 44.04 40.83 18.71
N PRO A 417 42.85 41.09 19.28
CA PRO A 417 41.81 40.06 19.49
C PRO A 417 41.17 39.53 18.20
N ASN A 418 41.34 40.23 17.08
CA ASN A 418 40.82 39.84 15.76
C ASN A 418 41.82 38.99 14.96
N LEU A 419 42.99 38.69 15.51
CA LEU A 419 44.03 37.86 14.88
C LEU A 419 44.21 36.58 15.71
N ILE A 420 43.99 35.43 15.08
CA ILE A 420 44.21 34.11 15.68
C ILE A 420 45.35 33.40 14.96
N GLY A 421 46.22 32.75 15.74
CA GLY A 421 47.21 31.79 15.25
C GLY A 421 46.69 30.37 15.41
N LEU A 422 46.95 29.50 14.43
CA LEU A 422 46.65 28.07 14.48
C LEU A 422 47.94 27.30 14.24
N GLU A 423 48.23 26.30 15.06
CA GLU A 423 49.33 25.36 14.83
C GLU A 423 48.79 23.94 14.85
N PHE A 424 49.11 23.17 13.81
CA PHE A 424 48.74 21.76 13.69
C PHE A 424 49.67 21.03 12.72
N SER A 425 49.59 19.70 12.72
CA SER A 425 50.37 18.85 11.81
C SER A 425 49.43 18.06 10.90
N VAL A 426 49.82 17.80 9.66
CA VAL A 426 49.04 17.06 8.66
C VAL A 426 49.80 15.79 8.27
N ASP A 427 49.08 14.68 8.17
CA ASP A 427 49.62 13.38 7.78
C ASP A 427 49.98 13.32 6.28
N ARG A 428 51.10 12.65 5.98
CA ARG A 428 51.56 12.33 4.63
C ARG A 428 51.44 10.81 4.42
N PRO A 429 50.36 10.29 3.81
CA PRO A 429 50.10 8.84 3.75
C PRO A 429 51.19 7.96 3.09
N ASN A 430 52.05 8.57 2.28
CA ASN A 430 53.12 7.89 1.55
C ASN A 430 54.52 8.14 2.17
N ASP A 431 54.57 8.77 3.34
CA ASP A 431 55.78 9.16 4.06
C ASP A 431 55.61 8.86 5.56
N ASP A 432 56.69 8.58 6.28
CA ASP A 432 56.62 8.35 7.73
C ASP A 432 56.58 9.68 8.53
N ASP A 433 56.78 10.81 7.84
CA ASP A 433 56.84 12.15 8.43
C ASP A 433 55.51 12.91 8.32
N VAL A 434 55.31 13.89 9.20
CA VAL A 434 54.15 14.83 9.16
C VAL A 434 54.59 16.20 8.66
N SER A 435 53.65 16.98 8.12
CA SER A 435 53.88 18.38 7.73
C SER A 435 53.38 19.30 8.83
N HIS A 436 54.24 20.17 9.37
CA HIS A 436 53.86 21.13 10.40
C HIS A 436 53.47 22.49 9.81
N TYR A 437 52.32 23.01 10.23
CA TYR A 437 51.78 24.29 9.77
C TYR A 437 51.54 25.25 10.92
N ALA A 438 51.87 26.52 10.68
CA ALA A 438 51.50 27.65 11.53
C ALA A 438 50.75 28.67 10.66
N ILE A 439 49.55 29.06 11.07
CA ILE A 439 48.62 29.82 10.22
C ILE A 439 48.03 30.98 10.98
N THR A 440 48.01 32.16 10.38
CA THR A 440 47.28 33.31 10.93
C THR A 440 45.98 33.53 10.19
N VAL A 441 44.92 33.84 10.94
CA VAL A 441 43.61 34.19 10.41
C VAL A 441 43.22 35.55 10.98
N ASP A 442 42.99 36.52 10.10
CA ASP A 442 42.52 37.86 10.44
C ASP A 442 41.01 37.97 10.20
N ALA A 443 40.26 38.24 11.27
CA ALA A 443 38.80 38.31 11.25
C ALA A 443 38.25 39.57 10.55
N GLU A 444 39.02 40.66 10.46
CA GLU A 444 38.60 41.90 9.80
C GLU A 444 38.80 41.84 8.29
N THR A 445 39.98 41.39 7.86
CA THR A 445 40.35 41.33 6.43
C THR A 445 39.92 40.02 5.76
N GLY A 446 39.70 38.96 6.54
CA GLY A 446 39.45 37.61 6.03
C GLY A 446 40.68 36.94 5.45
N LEU A 447 41.88 37.50 5.68
CA LEU A 447 43.13 36.97 5.16
C LEU A 447 43.58 35.75 5.99
N ILE A 448 43.87 34.65 5.30
CA ILE A 448 44.51 33.46 5.87
C ILE A 448 45.95 33.43 5.35
N THR A 449 46.93 33.47 6.25
CA THR A 449 48.35 33.41 5.90
C THR A 449 48.96 32.12 6.44
N THR A 450 49.61 31.36 5.57
CA THR A 450 50.17 30.04 5.89
C THR A 450 51.69 30.10 5.99
N PHE A 451 52.23 29.48 7.03
CA PHE A 451 53.66 29.32 7.27
C PHE A 451 53.96 27.84 7.54
N GLY A 452 55.14 27.36 7.13
CA GLY A 452 55.52 25.94 7.26
C GLY A 452 55.15 25.10 6.04
N GLY A 453 54.79 23.83 6.27
CA GLY A 453 54.55 22.82 5.23
C GLY A 453 55.72 21.88 4.97
N SER A 454 56.56 21.66 5.99
CA SER A 454 57.70 20.74 5.98
C SER A 454 57.68 19.84 7.22
N ASP A 455 58.62 18.90 7.27
CA ASP A 455 58.97 18.08 8.44
C ASP A 455 59.46 18.89 9.65
N THR A 456 60.02 20.08 9.44
CA THR A 456 60.44 20.96 10.55
C THR A 456 59.26 21.54 11.30
N ARG A 457 59.32 21.48 12.64
CA ARG A 457 58.28 22.00 13.51
C ARG A 457 58.17 23.52 13.35
N THR A 458 57.02 23.97 12.85
CA THR A 458 56.73 25.41 12.73
C THR A 458 55.84 25.86 13.88
N SER A 459 56.33 26.79 14.71
CA SER A 459 55.56 27.38 15.82
C SER A 459 55.59 28.91 15.82
N PHE A 460 54.65 29.54 16.52
CA PHE A 460 54.54 30.98 16.60
C PHE A 460 55.22 31.56 17.85
N THR A 461 55.98 32.63 17.62
CA THR A 461 56.30 33.67 18.61
C THR A 461 55.54 34.96 18.23
N SER A 462 55.83 36.07 18.93
CA SER A 462 55.20 37.36 18.67
C SER A 462 56.23 38.47 18.48
N GLU A 463 55.81 39.57 17.85
CA GLU A 463 56.59 40.81 17.87
C GLU A 463 56.77 41.35 19.30
N LYS A 464 57.79 42.18 19.50
CA LYS A 464 58.13 42.68 20.86
C LYS A 464 56.99 43.44 21.54
N ASP A 465 56.12 44.06 20.75
CA ASP A 465 54.93 44.81 21.18
C ASP A 465 53.65 43.96 21.23
N CYS A 466 53.77 42.65 21.02
CA CYS A 466 52.68 41.68 20.98
C CYS A 466 51.63 41.95 19.86
N SER A 467 51.95 42.76 18.83
CA SER A 467 50.97 43.21 17.83
C SER A 467 50.67 42.19 16.72
N ALA A 468 51.60 41.29 16.43
CA ALA A 468 51.49 40.30 15.37
C ALA A 468 52.18 38.98 15.74
N PHE A 469 51.78 37.90 15.07
CA PHE A 469 52.45 36.61 15.13
C PHE A 469 53.66 36.59 14.19
N ARG A 470 54.70 35.87 14.60
CA ARG A 470 55.90 35.61 13.80
C ARG A 470 56.31 34.16 13.97
N VAL A 471 56.85 33.52 12.94
CA VAL A 471 57.41 32.16 13.07
C VAL A 471 58.61 32.21 14.04
N ALA A 472 58.59 31.34 15.05
CA ALA A 472 59.67 31.17 16.02
C ALA A 472 60.86 30.46 15.36
N LYS A 473 62.07 30.73 15.83
CA LYS A 473 63.24 29.94 15.47
C LYS A 473 63.25 28.69 16.33
N ASP A 474 63.26 27.51 15.70
CA ASP A 474 63.43 26.24 16.41
C ASP A 474 64.92 25.84 16.48
N ASP A 475 65.21 24.91 17.40
CA ASP A 475 66.46 24.14 17.44
C ASP A 475 66.34 23.06 16.34
N ASP A 476 66.90 23.30 15.15
CA ASP A 476 66.89 22.32 14.06
C ASP A 476 67.92 21.20 14.35
N ASP A 477 67.68 19.97 13.88
CA ASP A 477 68.65 18.85 14.00
C ASP A 477 69.99 19.13 13.28
N ASP A 478 70.05 20.15 12.41
CA ASP A 478 71.27 20.62 11.73
C ASP A 478 72.17 21.52 12.62
N ASP A 479 71.79 21.76 13.88
CA ASP A 479 72.59 22.57 14.82
C ASP A 479 73.95 21.92 15.18
N ASP A 480 74.14 20.65 14.85
CA ASP A 480 75.41 19.92 14.95
C ASP A 480 76.49 20.46 13.98
N GLU A 481 76.10 21.20 12.93
CA GLU A 481 77.03 21.82 11.97
C GLU A 481 77.46 23.26 12.33
N LEU A 482 76.93 23.83 13.43
CA LEU A 482 77.21 25.21 13.84
C LEU A 482 78.47 25.34 14.72
N THR A 483 79.23 26.42 14.53
CA THR A 483 80.34 26.75 15.45
C THR A 483 79.80 27.07 16.85
N PRO A 484 80.55 26.78 17.94
CA PRO A 484 80.06 26.98 19.32
C PRO A 484 79.54 28.40 19.62
N GLU A 485 80.18 29.42 19.03
CA GLU A 485 79.77 30.83 19.15
C GLU A 485 78.42 31.10 18.47
N ARG A 486 78.16 30.49 17.31
CA ARG A 486 76.89 30.62 16.58
C ARG A 486 75.77 29.86 17.27
N LEU A 487 76.05 28.68 17.81
CA LEU A 487 75.10 27.90 18.61
C LEU A 487 74.68 28.67 19.87
N GLN A 488 75.62 29.30 20.57
CA GLN A 488 75.32 30.11 21.75
C GLN A 488 74.49 31.36 21.41
N ALA A 489 74.79 32.04 20.30
CA ALA A 489 74.00 33.17 19.81
C ALA A 489 72.57 32.75 19.40
N ARG A 490 72.42 31.58 18.77
CA ARG A 490 71.11 31.00 18.40
C ARG A 490 70.26 30.70 19.64
N LYS A 491 70.83 30.00 20.62
CA LYS A 491 70.15 29.69 21.90
C LYS A 491 69.72 30.93 22.68
N LEU A 492 70.49 32.01 22.63
CA LEU A 492 70.09 33.29 23.23
C LEU A 492 68.89 33.92 22.52
N VAL A 493 68.82 33.83 21.19
CA VAL A 493 67.66 34.33 20.42
C VAL A 493 66.41 33.50 20.74
N ILE A 494 66.53 32.18 20.79
CA ILE A 494 65.43 31.27 21.13
C ILE A 494 64.92 31.55 22.56
N ALA A 495 65.82 31.76 23.53
CA ALA A 495 65.44 32.11 24.90
C ALA A 495 64.67 33.44 24.97
N VAL A 496 65.07 34.46 24.21
CA VAL A 496 64.35 35.73 24.12
C VAL A 496 62.98 35.57 23.47
N GLU A 497 62.88 34.78 22.39
CA GLU A 497 61.61 34.47 21.73
C GLU A 497 60.66 33.68 22.65
N ALA A 498 61.19 32.74 23.44
CA ALA A 498 60.42 32.00 24.44
C ALA A 498 59.85 32.93 25.53
N GLU A 499 60.63 33.91 26.00
CA GLU A 499 60.15 34.91 26.96
C GLU A 499 59.03 35.77 26.35
N ILE A 500 59.21 36.26 25.12
CA ILE A 500 58.18 37.03 24.41
C ILE A 500 56.90 36.21 24.22
N THR A 501 57.03 34.95 23.81
CA THR A 501 55.92 34.01 23.62
C THR A 501 55.13 33.84 24.91
N SER A 502 55.82 33.59 26.04
CA SER A 502 55.17 33.44 27.35
C SER A 502 54.43 34.69 27.84
N ARG A 503 54.86 35.86 27.39
CA ARG A 503 54.26 37.15 27.74
C ARG A 503 53.12 37.57 26.83
N CYS A 504 53.24 37.32 25.52
CA CYS A 504 52.36 37.87 24.49
C CYS A 504 51.28 36.89 24.02
N ILE A 505 51.57 35.59 23.99
CA ILE A 505 50.71 34.57 23.41
C ILE A 505 49.97 33.83 24.53
N SER A 506 48.65 33.77 24.43
CA SER A 506 47.84 32.85 25.22
C SER A 506 47.25 31.76 24.32
N LYS A 507 47.10 30.56 24.88
CA LYS A 507 46.42 29.44 24.22
C LYS A 507 44.92 29.55 24.48
N LEU A 508 44.15 29.59 23.40
CA LEU A 508 42.71 29.38 23.40
C LEU A 508 42.40 27.89 23.32
N LEU A 509 41.29 27.49 23.93
CA LEU A 509 40.80 26.12 23.82
C LEU A 509 40.13 25.94 22.46
N ALA A 510 40.70 25.09 21.61
CA ALA A 510 39.98 24.58 20.43
C ALA A 510 38.78 23.76 20.91
N LYS A 511 37.56 24.19 20.58
CA LYS A 511 36.37 23.44 20.94
C LYS A 511 36.06 22.43 19.82
N PRO A 512 35.90 21.13 20.13
CA PRO A 512 35.46 20.17 19.13
C PRO A 512 33.99 20.41 18.77
N ALA A 513 33.58 19.95 17.59
CA ALA A 513 32.17 19.96 17.21
C ALA A 513 31.36 19.00 18.10
N GLU A 514 30.32 19.51 18.76
CA GLU A 514 29.42 18.67 19.57
C GLU A 514 28.51 17.83 18.67
N THR A 515 28.09 16.63 19.10
CA THR A 515 27.11 15.84 18.32
C THR A 515 25.72 16.06 18.89
N LEU A 516 24.82 16.67 18.10
CA LEU A 516 23.43 16.85 18.51
C LEU A 516 22.70 15.50 18.44
N LYS A 517 22.26 15.01 19.59
CA LYS A 517 21.41 13.82 19.70
C LYS A 517 19.95 14.21 19.43
N PHE A 518 19.53 14.11 18.17
CA PHE A 518 18.15 14.40 17.76
C PHE A 518 17.64 13.41 16.70
N PRO A 519 16.40 12.87 16.82
CA PRO A 519 15.39 13.17 17.85
C PRO A 519 15.76 12.68 19.25
N MET A 520 15.47 13.49 20.27
CA MET A 520 15.71 13.14 21.69
C MET A 520 14.43 12.56 22.30
N LEU A 521 14.57 11.49 23.08
CA LEU A 521 13.46 10.90 23.82
C LEU A 521 13.16 11.72 25.08
N THR A 522 11.89 11.97 25.34
CA THR A 522 11.40 12.50 26.62
C THR A 522 10.87 11.38 27.49
N ASP A 523 11.04 11.55 28.80
CA ASP A 523 10.48 10.64 29.80
C ASP A 523 8.95 10.54 29.65
N GLU A 524 8.42 9.31 29.65
CA GLU A 524 6.99 9.05 29.59
C GLU A 524 6.25 9.62 30.79
N MET A 525 6.92 9.76 31.94
CA MET A 525 6.37 10.33 33.17
C MET A 525 5.93 11.79 33.00
N ARG A 526 6.43 12.52 31.99
CA ARG A 526 5.97 13.88 31.67
C ARG A 526 4.54 13.92 31.11
N ASN A 527 4.06 12.80 30.57
CA ASN A 527 2.71 12.68 30.04
C ASN A 527 1.67 12.41 31.13
N TRP A 528 2.09 12.14 32.37
CA TRP A 528 1.23 11.83 33.50
C TRP A 528 1.09 13.02 34.45
N LYS A 529 -0.13 13.25 34.94
CA LYS A 529 -0.44 14.24 35.97
C LYS A 529 -1.16 13.56 37.14
N VAL A 530 -0.67 13.79 38.35
CA VAL A 530 -1.33 13.34 39.60
C VAL A 530 -2.28 14.44 40.08
N LEU A 531 -3.56 14.13 40.25
CA LEU A 531 -4.64 15.13 40.43
C LEU A 531 -5.29 15.16 41.83
N ARG A 532 -4.69 14.62 42.92
CA ARG A 532 -5.30 14.46 44.29
C ARG A 532 -6.44 15.48 44.62
N ALA A 533 -7.60 15.08 45.15
CA ALA A 533 -7.84 14.07 46.19
C ALA A 533 -8.82 12.95 45.78
N ALA A 534 -8.47 11.71 46.13
CA ALA A 534 -9.47 10.67 46.34
C ALA A 534 -10.27 11.06 47.60
N GLN A 535 -11.48 11.57 47.43
CA GLN A 535 -12.49 11.22 48.43
C GLN A 535 -12.76 9.73 48.22
N PRO A 536 -12.75 8.90 49.28
CA PRO A 536 -13.55 7.69 49.19
C PRO A 536 -14.94 8.19 48.78
N ALA A 537 -15.50 7.66 47.70
CA ALA A 537 -16.94 7.81 47.55
C ALA A 537 -17.50 7.31 48.88
N ASN A 538 -18.22 8.16 49.61
CA ASN A 538 -19.07 7.70 50.70
C ASN A 538 -20.14 6.85 50.02
N GLN A 539 -19.76 5.62 49.65
CA GLN A 539 -20.70 4.62 49.17
C GLN A 539 -21.50 4.25 50.40
N ASN A 540 -22.71 4.77 50.48
CA ASN A 540 -23.70 4.23 51.39
C ASN A 540 -23.82 2.73 51.08
N GLU A 541 -24.02 1.88 52.09
CA GLU A 541 -24.08 0.42 51.91
C GLU A 541 -25.13 -0.03 50.86
N GLY A 542 -26.13 0.80 50.54
CA GLY A 542 -27.08 0.58 49.44
C GLY A 542 -26.55 0.86 48.01
N GLU A 543 -25.44 1.60 47.84
CA GLU A 543 -24.79 1.86 46.54
C GLU A 543 -23.89 0.68 46.09
N LEU A 544 -23.29 -0.03 47.05
CA LEU A 544 -22.41 -1.19 46.80
C LEU A 544 -23.15 -2.42 46.27
N GLN A 545 -24.43 -2.59 46.63
CA GLN A 545 -25.19 -3.81 46.29
C GLN A 545 -25.53 -3.91 44.79
N CYS A 546 -25.77 -2.78 44.13
CA CYS A 546 -26.16 -2.72 42.71
C CYS A 546 -24.95 -2.57 41.78
N GLN A 547 -23.77 -2.32 42.36
CA GLN A 547 -22.52 -2.15 41.62
C GLN A 547 -22.11 -3.44 40.91
N SER A 548 -22.28 -4.60 41.55
CA SER A 548 -21.95 -5.90 40.93
C SER A 548 -22.83 -6.21 39.70
N LEU A 549 -24.11 -5.84 39.74
CA LEU A 549 -25.02 -6.00 38.61
C LEU A 549 -24.65 -5.05 37.46
N SER A 550 -24.35 -3.78 37.79
CA SER A 550 -23.87 -2.79 36.83
C SER A 550 -22.55 -3.20 36.17
N GLU A 551 -21.61 -3.75 36.94
CA GLU A 551 -20.32 -4.23 36.44
C GLU A 551 -20.45 -5.45 35.51
N SER A 552 -21.50 -6.26 35.68
CA SER A 552 -21.80 -7.41 34.81
C SER A 552 -22.43 -6.98 33.47
N ALA A 553 -23.11 -5.83 33.41
CA ALA A 553 -23.76 -5.34 32.19
C ALA A 553 -22.76 -4.57 31.29
N LYS A 554 -22.23 -5.24 30.26
CA LYS A 554 -21.24 -4.69 29.31
C LYS A 554 -21.90 -3.91 28.15
N PHE A 555 -22.86 -3.06 28.46
CA PHE A 555 -23.58 -2.21 27.49
C PHE A 555 -24.14 -0.97 28.19
N PRO A 556 -24.50 0.10 27.45
CA PRO A 556 -25.06 1.32 28.04
C PRO A 556 -26.33 1.03 28.86
N HIS A 557 -26.33 1.41 30.13
CA HIS A 557 -27.42 1.14 31.06
C HIS A 557 -27.50 2.18 32.17
N VAL A 558 -28.59 2.16 32.94
CA VAL A 558 -28.79 3.03 34.09
C VAL A 558 -29.21 2.20 35.30
N VAL A 559 -28.51 2.37 36.42
CA VAL A 559 -28.88 1.75 37.69
C VAL A 559 -30.00 2.56 38.35
N ARG A 560 -31.06 1.87 38.79
CA ARG A 560 -32.18 2.43 39.56
C ARG A 560 -32.16 1.83 40.95
N HIS A 561 -32.31 2.66 41.98
CA HIS A 561 -32.23 2.25 43.39
C HIS A 561 -33.60 2.20 44.10
N ASN A 562 -34.68 2.12 43.32
CA ASN A 562 -36.02 1.96 43.87
C ASN A 562 -36.89 1.16 42.90
N ALA A 563 -37.08 -0.12 43.19
CA ALA A 563 -37.99 -1.01 42.47
C ALA A 563 -39.46 -0.80 42.84
N ASP A 564 -39.80 -0.12 43.95
CA ASP A 564 -41.20 0.12 44.41
C ASP A 564 -42.05 0.92 43.41
N THR A 565 -41.41 1.52 42.42
CA THR A 565 -42.09 2.23 41.32
C THR A 565 -42.59 1.31 40.22
N LEU A 566 -42.18 0.04 40.18
CA LEU A 566 -42.55 -0.94 39.15
C LEU A 566 -43.96 -1.50 39.41
N ASP A 567 -44.76 -1.60 38.34
CA ASP A 567 -46.10 -2.17 38.34
C ASP A 567 -46.10 -3.55 37.69
N PHE A 568 -46.28 -4.60 38.51
CA PHE A 568 -46.30 -5.99 38.07
C PHE A 568 -47.71 -6.51 37.73
N SER A 569 -48.72 -5.65 37.67
CA SER A 569 -50.10 -6.05 37.36
C SER A 569 -50.26 -6.70 35.98
N GLY A 570 -49.33 -6.42 35.05
CA GLY A 570 -49.25 -7.03 33.71
C GLY A 570 -48.36 -8.27 33.62
N ALA A 571 -47.66 -8.65 34.69
CA ALA A 571 -46.68 -9.74 34.69
C ALA A 571 -47.29 -11.08 35.17
N GLY A 572 -46.73 -12.21 34.73
CA GLY A 572 -47.14 -13.55 35.18
C GLY A 572 -48.38 -14.09 34.45
N ALA A 573 -48.54 -13.78 33.16
CA ALA A 573 -49.65 -14.26 32.35
C ALA A 573 -49.59 -15.80 32.14
N PRO A 574 -50.73 -16.47 31.89
CA PRO A 574 -50.74 -17.93 31.67
C PRO A 574 -49.82 -18.35 30.52
N GLY A 575 -48.77 -19.13 30.83
CA GLY A 575 -47.75 -19.57 29.87
C GLY A 575 -46.38 -18.88 30.02
N GLU A 576 -46.24 -17.93 30.94
CA GLU A 576 -44.97 -17.34 31.34
C GLU A 576 -44.23 -18.21 32.37
N PRO A 577 -42.89 -18.15 32.44
CA PRO A 577 -42.08 -19.06 33.25
C PRO A 577 -42.21 -18.85 34.76
N LEU A 578 -42.73 -17.71 35.21
CA LEU A 578 -42.91 -17.36 36.62
C LEU A 578 -44.28 -16.73 36.85
N ASP A 579 -44.83 -16.94 38.06
CA ASP A 579 -45.99 -16.20 38.52
C ASP A 579 -45.60 -14.79 39.01
N ARG A 580 -46.62 -13.93 39.13
CA ARG A 580 -46.46 -12.53 39.55
C ARG A 580 -45.75 -12.39 40.90
N GLU A 581 -46.11 -13.22 41.88
CA GLU A 581 -45.57 -13.15 43.24
C GLU A 581 -44.07 -13.45 43.26
N THR A 582 -43.63 -14.42 42.48
CA THR A 582 -42.20 -14.77 42.35
C THR A 582 -41.42 -13.66 41.65
N LEU A 583 -41.98 -13.02 40.62
CA LEU A 583 -41.36 -11.88 39.94
C LEU A 583 -41.23 -10.66 40.87
N GLU A 584 -42.30 -10.30 41.58
CA GLU A 584 -42.26 -9.22 42.58
C GLU A 584 -41.16 -9.50 43.64
N ASN A 585 -41.07 -10.73 44.14
CA ASN A 585 -40.04 -11.11 45.13
C ASN A 585 -38.60 -11.02 44.59
N PHE A 586 -38.36 -11.15 43.28
CA PHE A 586 -37.03 -10.98 42.72
C PHE A 586 -36.55 -9.52 42.72
N PHE A 587 -37.46 -8.58 42.47
CA PHE A 587 -37.16 -7.15 42.50
C PHE A 587 -37.29 -6.54 43.90
N HIS A 588 -38.08 -7.15 44.79
CA HIS A 588 -38.40 -6.66 46.14
C HIS A 588 -38.04 -7.66 47.25
N ASN A 589 -36.90 -8.34 47.18
CA ASN A 589 -36.57 -9.38 48.17
C ASN A 589 -36.40 -8.78 49.59
N PRO A 590 -37.33 -9.02 50.53
CA PRO A 590 -37.31 -8.39 51.85
C PRO A 590 -36.27 -9.02 52.78
N ASP A 591 -35.82 -10.25 52.52
CA ASP A 591 -34.82 -10.96 53.34
C ASP A 591 -33.37 -10.52 53.03
N MET A 592 -33.17 -9.82 51.91
CA MET A 592 -31.85 -9.40 51.40
C MET A 592 -31.68 -7.87 51.35
N GLU A 593 -32.68 -7.08 51.77
CA GLU A 593 -32.71 -5.61 51.72
C GLU A 593 -32.42 -5.02 50.32
N ARG A 594 -32.81 -5.71 49.23
CA ARG A 594 -32.52 -5.30 47.85
C ARG A 594 -33.70 -4.55 47.23
N ASN A 595 -33.44 -3.38 46.68
CA ASN A 595 -34.45 -2.55 46.00
C ASN A 595 -33.85 -1.81 44.78
N CYS A 596 -33.05 -2.49 43.95
CA CYS A 596 -32.47 -1.90 42.76
C CYS A 596 -32.60 -2.80 41.54
N TYR A 597 -32.36 -2.22 40.35
CA TYR A 597 -32.35 -2.92 39.07
C TYR A 597 -31.57 -2.11 38.03
N VAL A 598 -31.17 -2.78 36.95
CA VAL A 598 -30.57 -2.14 35.78
C VAL A 598 -31.63 -1.92 34.71
N GLU A 599 -31.79 -0.67 34.27
CA GLU A 599 -32.64 -0.28 33.16
C GLU A 599 -31.80 -0.04 31.90
N PHE A 600 -32.21 -0.59 30.76
CA PHE A 600 -31.55 -0.34 29.48
C PHE A 600 -32.56 -0.28 28.34
N GLN A 601 -32.18 0.35 27.23
CA GLN A 601 -32.99 0.45 26.03
C GLN A 601 -32.40 -0.41 24.91
N ALA A 602 -33.25 -1.17 24.23
CA ALA A 602 -32.85 -2.01 23.10
C ALA A 602 -34.02 -2.18 22.11
N GLY A 603 -33.75 -2.17 20.81
CA GLY A 603 -34.79 -2.36 19.79
C GLY A 603 -35.99 -1.41 19.87
N GLY A 604 -35.82 -0.21 20.47
CA GLY A 604 -36.88 0.77 20.69
C GLY A 604 -37.81 0.50 21.89
N LYS A 605 -37.51 -0.49 22.73
CA LYS A 605 -38.20 -0.78 24.00
C LYS A 605 -37.26 -0.58 25.19
N SER A 606 -37.84 -0.38 26.38
CA SER A 606 -37.09 -0.42 27.64
C SER A 606 -37.16 -1.81 28.26
N TYR A 607 -36.09 -2.21 28.94
CA TYR A 607 -36.00 -3.46 29.67
C TYR A 607 -35.43 -3.21 31.06
N VAL A 608 -35.83 -4.06 32.00
CA VAL A 608 -35.28 -4.11 33.35
C VAL A 608 -34.61 -5.46 33.57
N LEU A 609 -33.46 -5.40 34.23
CA LEU A 609 -32.64 -6.55 34.56
C LEU A 609 -32.35 -6.54 36.06
N GLU A 610 -32.56 -7.68 36.70
CA GLU A 610 -32.19 -7.94 38.08
C GLU A 610 -31.65 -9.38 38.23
N TYR A 611 -31.02 -9.73 39.34
CA TYR A 611 -30.62 -11.11 39.61
C TYR A 611 -31.21 -11.63 40.93
N GLY A 612 -31.77 -12.84 40.87
CA GLY A 612 -32.51 -13.45 41.97
C GLY A 612 -31.99 -14.84 42.36
N PHE A 613 -32.15 -15.22 43.62
CA PHE A 613 -31.85 -16.57 44.10
C PHE A 613 -33.02 -17.51 43.82
N GLY A 614 -32.78 -18.53 42.98
CA GLY A 614 -33.72 -19.62 42.77
C GLY A 614 -33.32 -20.82 43.62
N GLY A 615 -33.94 -21.03 44.79
CA GLY A 615 -33.65 -22.19 45.64
C GLY A 615 -32.20 -22.28 46.14
N ALA A 616 -31.81 -23.44 46.68
CA ALA A 616 -30.64 -23.54 47.58
C ALA A 616 -29.24 -23.42 46.91
N TRP A 617 -29.10 -23.39 45.58
CA TRP A 617 -27.76 -23.45 44.94
C TRP A 617 -27.61 -22.79 43.55
N HIS A 618 -28.56 -21.95 43.07
CA HIS A 618 -28.37 -21.22 41.80
C HIS A 618 -29.00 -19.80 41.79
N ILE A 619 -28.39 -18.89 41.02
CA ILE A 619 -28.85 -17.50 40.80
C ILE A 619 -29.26 -17.37 39.35
N SER A 620 -30.40 -16.75 39.06
CA SER A 620 -30.83 -16.46 37.68
C SER A 620 -30.97 -14.97 37.49
N TYR A 621 -30.68 -14.49 36.28
CA TYR A 621 -31.06 -13.14 35.89
C TYR A 621 -32.55 -13.14 35.54
N THR A 622 -33.23 -12.06 35.90
CA THR A 622 -34.61 -11.79 35.54
C THR A 622 -34.60 -10.58 34.62
N LEU A 623 -34.97 -10.81 33.37
CA LEU A 623 -35.00 -9.80 32.32
C LEU A 623 -36.44 -9.59 31.87
N CYS A 624 -36.97 -8.38 32.02
CA CYS A 624 -38.37 -8.07 31.69
C CYS A 624 -38.49 -6.86 30.76
N GLU A 625 -39.51 -6.88 29.89
CA GLU A 625 -39.93 -5.68 29.15
C GLU A 625 -40.52 -4.63 30.10
N LEU A 626 -40.26 -3.35 29.84
CA LEU A 626 -40.78 -2.22 30.61
C LEU A 626 -41.50 -1.23 29.69
N GLU A 627 -42.77 -0.94 29.99
CA GLU A 627 -43.56 0.11 29.33
C GLU A 627 -43.97 1.17 30.38
N GLY A 628 -43.25 2.30 30.41
CA GLY A 628 -43.37 3.26 31.50
C GLY A 628 -42.85 2.65 32.80
N ASN A 629 -43.76 2.31 33.71
CA ASN A 629 -43.44 1.58 34.95
C ASN A 629 -44.01 0.15 34.96
N ALA A 630 -44.78 -0.24 33.95
CA ALA A 630 -45.42 -1.54 33.89
C ALA A 630 -44.44 -2.61 33.41
N VAL A 631 -44.28 -3.67 34.20
CA VAL A 631 -43.48 -4.85 33.89
C VAL A 631 -44.31 -5.77 33.00
N GLY A 632 -43.78 -6.03 31.80
CA GLY A 632 -44.40 -6.89 30.79
C GLY A 632 -43.87 -8.32 30.83
N LYS A 633 -43.62 -8.88 29.65
CA LYS A 633 -43.09 -10.25 29.50
C LYS A 633 -41.68 -10.35 30.09
N CYS A 634 -41.39 -11.47 30.75
CA CYS A 634 -40.09 -11.74 31.35
C CYS A 634 -39.45 -13.03 30.81
N ALA A 635 -38.12 -13.03 30.79
CA ALA A 635 -37.27 -14.16 30.50
C ALA A 635 -36.29 -14.39 31.67
N LEU A 636 -35.88 -15.65 31.86
CA LEU A 636 -34.94 -16.06 32.91
C LEU A 636 -33.65 -16.62 32.30
N PRO A 637 -32.73 -15.78 31.84
CA PRO A 637 -31.40 -16.26 31.51
C PRO A 637 -30.73 -16.86 32.77
N GLY A 638 -30.37 -18.15 32.68
CA GLY A 638 -29.77 -18.89 33.79
C GLY A 638 -28.31 -18.47 34.04
N TYR A 639 -27.90 -18.46 35.30
CA TYR A 639 -26.54 -18.15 35.75
C TYR A 639 -26.08 -19.09 36.88
N ALA A 640 -24.77 -19.24 37.08
CA ALA A 640 -24.19 -20.07 38.14
C ALA A 640 -23.28 -19.22 39.04
N TRP A 641 -23.40 -19.43 40.36
CA TRP A 641 -23.10 -18.50 41.46
C TRP A 641 -21.65 -17.97 41.60
N ASN A 642 -20.66 -18.47 40.87
CA ASN A 642 -19.24 -18.21 41.16
C ASN A 642 -18.51 -17.17 40.28
N GLY A 643 -19.23 -16.20 39.68
CA GLY A 643 -18.74 -14.81 39.66
C GLY A 643 -18.13 -14.22 38.38
N SER A 644 -18.75 -14.34 37.21
CA SER A 644 -18.33 -13.54 36.04
C SER A 644 -19.38 -13.44 34.93
N GLY A 645 -20.68 -13.42 35.28
CA GLY A 645 -21.78 -13.47 34.31
C GLY A 645 -21.93 -12.20 33.49
N ASP A 646 -20.92 -11.86 32.70
CA ASP A 646 -20.95 -10.73 31.79
C ASP A 646 -22.13 -10.87 30.84
N ILE A 647 -22.89 -9.78 30.77
CA ILE A 647 -24.12 -9.66 30.00
C ILE A 647 -23.81 -8.76 28.83
N HIS A 648 -24.05 -9.28 27.64
CA HIS A 648 -23.80 -8.56 26.39
C HIS A 648 -25.10 -8.36 25.65
N LEU A 649 -25.29 -7.16 25.11
CA LEU A 649 -26.36 -6.82 24.19
C LEU A 649 -25.84 -6.98 22.76
N SER A 650 -26.64 -7.58 21.87
CA SER A 650 -26.28 -7.70 20.46
C SER A 650 -26.25 -6.31 19.78
N PRO A 651 -25.39 -6.08 18.78
CA PRO A 651 -25.30 -4.78 18.09
C PRO A 651 -26.62 -4.25 17.51
N ASP A 652 -27.49 -5.15 17.04
CA ASP A 652 -28.84 -4.83 16.55
C ASP A 652 -29.89 -4.63 17.66
N GLY A 653 -29.51 -4.81 18.94
CA GLY A 653 -30.37 -4.62 20.10
C GLY A 653 -31.50 -5.64 20.22
N ASN A 654 -31.40 -6.79 19.55
CA ASN A 654 -32.46 -7.81 19.52
C ASN A 654 -32.20 -8.97 20.47
N MET A 655 -30.98 -9.13 20.99
CA MET A 655 -30.60 -10.29 21.80
C MET A 655 -29.73 -9.91 22.99
N VAL A 656 -29.89 -10.63 24.09
CA VAL A 656 -29.05 -10.54 25.28
C VAL A 656 -28.41 -11.89 25.52
N ALA A 657 -27.08 -11.91 25.64
CA ALA A 657 -26.32 -13.10 26.00
C ALA A 657 -25.74 -12.96 27.41
N VAL A 658 -25.72 -14.07 28.15
CA VAL A 658 -25.20 -14.13 29.52
C VAL A 658 -24.18 -15.25 29.60
N ALA A 659 -22.94 -14.93 29.99
CA ALA A 659 -21.91 -15.91 30.30
C ALA A 659 -22.17 -16.59 31.67
N SER A 660 -21.76 -17.85 31.84
CA SER A 660 -22.01 -18.62 33.06
C SER A 660 -20.97 -19.72 33.28
N PHE A 661 -20.91 -20.26 34.50
CA PHE A 661 -19.95 -21.31 34.87
C PHE A 661 -20.42 -22.73 34.57
N GLY A 662 -21.65 -22.89 34.05
CA GLY A 662 -22.25 -24.19 33.76
C GLY A 662 -22.52 -25.03 35.02
N SER A 663 -23.53 -25.89 34.98
CA SER A 663 -23.74 -26.90 36.02
C SER A 663 -24.39 -28.14 35.40
N ALA A 664 -24.55 -29.22 36.17
CA ALA A 664 -25.30 -30.39 35.70
C ALA A 664 -26.76 -30.08 35.28
N SER A 665 -27.30 -28.91 35.67
CA SER A 665 -28.66 -28.49 35.39
C SER A 665 -28.78 -27.19 34.57
N GLN A 666 -27.69 -26.49 34.26
CA GLN A 666 -27.73 -25.20 33.57
C GLN A 666 -26.62 -25.09 32.52
N ALA A 667 -26.98 -24.50 31.38
CA ALA A 667 -26.03 -24.25 30.32
C ALA A 667 -24.95 -23.24 30.74
N PRO A 668 -23.74 -23.34 30.19
CA PRO A 668 -22.61 -22.49 30.57
C PRO A 668 -22.70 -21.09 29.96
N TRP A 669 -23.69 -20.81 29.12
CA TRP A 669 -24.11 -19.47 28.74
C TRP A 669 -25.56 -19.55 28.26
N SER A 670 -26.23 -18.42 28.11
CA SER A 670 -27.59 -18.37 27.56
C SER A 670 -27.75 -17.20 26.60
N LEU A 671 -28.70 -17.32 25.68
CA LEU A 671 -29.03 -16.29 24.70
C LEU A 671 -30.54 -16.08 24.69
N THR A 672 -30.98 -14.85 24.93
CA THR A 672 -32.40 -14.47 24.99
C THR A 672 -32.73 -13.53 23.84
N ASP A 673 -33.73 -13.88 23.03
CA ASP A 673 -34.27 -12.99 21.99
C ASP A 673 -35.26 -12.00 22.63
N LEU A 674 -34.88 -10.72 22.66
CA LEU A 674 -35.65 -9.63 23.27
C LEU A 674 -36.99 -9.37 22.56
N ARG A 675 -37.13 -9.75 21.28
CA ARG A 675 -38.37 -9.53 20.52
C ARG A 675 -39.46 -10.52 20.94
N THR A 676 -39.03 -11.71 21.37
CA THR A 676 -39.94 -12.79 21.76
C THR A 676 -39.94 -13.07 23.27
N MET A 677 -38.96 -12.51 24.00
CA MET A 677 -38.67 -12.79 25.40
C MET A 677 -38.50 -14.29 25.67
N ARG A 678 -37.79 -14.98 24.77
CA ARG A 678 -37.49 -16.41 24.87
C ARG A 678 -36.00 -16.67 24.86
N THR A 679 -35.54 -17.47 25.82
CA THR A 679 -34.20 -18.04 25.84
C THR A 679 -34.09 -19.14 24.78
N ILE A 680 -33.06 -19.08 23.95
CA ILE A 680 -32.79 -20.03 22.86
C ILE A 680 -31.93 -21.17 23.43
N ASP A 681 -32.37 -22.41 23.22
CA ASP A 681 -31.65 -23.60 23.70
C ASP A 681 -30.34 -23.84 22.94
N LEU A 682 -29.32 -24.31 23.67
CA LEU A 682 -28.00 -24.68 23.14
C LEU A 682 -27.95 -26.19 22.83
N GLU A 683 -27.50 -26.56 21.63
CA GLU A 683 -27.39 -27.99 21.23
C GLU A 683 -26.23 -28.74 21.93
N ASP A 684 -25.19 -28.04 22.42
CA ASP A 684 -24.02 -28.65 23.06
C ASP A 684 -23.80 -28.10 24.47
N ALA A 685 -24.22 -28.89 25.47
CA ALA A 685 -24.12 -28.56 26.90
C ALA A 685 -22.77 -28.96 27.53
N ASN A 686 -21.84 -29.58 26.78
CA ASN A 686 -20.57 -30.10 27.32
C ASN A 686 -19.42 -29.08 27.33
N PHE A 687 -19.75 -27.80 27.38
CA PHE A 687 -18.78 -26.77 27.67
C PHE A 687 -18.79 -26.52 29.18
N GLY A 688 -17.62 -26.56 29.83
CA GLY A 688 -17.49 -26.34 31.26
C GLY A 688 -17.82 -24.90 31.64
N ARG A 689 -16.80 -24.05 31.83
CA ARG A 689 -16.96 -22.66 32.27
C ARG A 689 -16.82 -21.69 31.10
N VAL A 690 -17.79 -20.79 30.85
CA VAL A 690 -17.64 -19.61 29.97
C VAL A 690 -17.36 -18.39 30.83
N SER A 691 -16.22 -17.76 30.61
CA SER A 691 -15.83 -16.52 31.31
C SER A 691 -15.84 -15.29 30.40
N GLY A 692 -15.91 -15.46 29.08
CA GLY A 692 -16.01 -14.36 28.13
C GLY A 692 -16.96 -14.68 26.98
N LEU A 693 -17.75 -13.68 26.56
CA LEU A 693 -18.67 -13.78 25.42
C LEU A 693 -18.71 -12.47 24.62
N ALA A 694 -18.79 -12.55 23.29
CA ALA A 694 -19.02 -11.36 22.45
C ALA A 694 -19.85 -11.71 21.20
N PHE A 695 -20.69 -10.76 20.76
CA PHE A 695 -21.38 -10.82 19.47
C PHE A 695 -20.47 -10.34 18.35
N GLY A 696 -20.64 -10.90 17.14
CA GLY A 696 -20.07 -10.31 15.93
C GLY A 696 -20.84 -9.06 15.50
N ALA A 697 -20.23 -8.23 14.65
CA ALA A 697 -20.79 -6.95 14.22
C ALA A 697 -22.21 -7.02 13.62
N ASN A 698 -22.58 -8.15 12.99
CA ASN A 698 -23.90 -8.34 12.38
C ASN A 698 -24.91 -9.07 13.28
N SER A 699 -24.58 -9.32 14.54
CA SER A 699 -25.36 -10.12 15.50
C SER A 699 -25.62 -11.59 15.09
N ASP A 700 -25.10 -12.06 13.96
CA ASP A 700 -25.34 -13.41 13.40
C ASP A 700 -24.39 -14.48 13.98
N VAL A 701 -23.34 -14.06 14.67
CA VAL A 701 -22.36 -14.94 15.30
C VAL A 701 -22.08 -14.52 16.74
N VAL A 702 -21.82 -15.50 17.60
CA VAL A 702 -21.42 -15.32 19.00
C VAL A 702 -20.15 -16.12 19.27
N ALA A 703 -19.11 -15.45 19.76
CA ALA A 703 -17.90 -16.08 20.23
C ALA A 703 -17.95 -16.24 21.76
N VAL A 704 -17.60 -17.42 22.25
CA VAL A 704 -17.51 -17.72 23.69
C VAL A 704 -16.16 -18.33 24.02
N ALA A 705 -15.63 -17.94 25.17
CA ALA A 705 -14.32 -18.34 25.66
C ALA A 705 -14.40 -18.73 27.12
N GLY A 706 -13.57 -19.70 27.53
CA GLY A 706 -13.43 -20.02 28.94
C GLY A 706 -12.42 -21.12 29.23
N SER A 707 -12.19 -21.36 30.53
CA SER A 707 -11.17 -22.27 31.03
C SER A 707 -11.48 -23.73 30.68
N LEU A 708 -10.44 -24.49 30.31
CA LEU A 708 -10.57 -25.92 30.03
C LEU A 708 -10.31 -26.73 31.31
N GLU A 709 -11.34 -27.39 31.82
CA GLU A 709 -11.24 -28.20 33.04
C GLU A 709 -10.20 -29.31 32.88
N GLY A 710 -9.32 -29.46 33.89
CA GLY A 710 -8.24 -30.44 33.89
C GLY A 710 -6.98 -30.04 33.09
N ALA A 711 -6.97 -28.91 32.39
CA ALA A 711 -5.83 -28.41 31.62
C ALA A 711 -5.43 -26.98 32.09
N PRO A 712 -4.51 -26.85 33.07
CA PRO A 712 -4.14 -25.56 33.62
C PRO A 712 -3.49 -24.67 32.55
N GLY A 713 -3.97 -23.44 32.43
CA GLY A 713 -3.49 -22.51 31.40
C GLY A 713 -4.06 -22.72 30.00
N ALA A 714 -4.94 -23.71 29.80
CA ALA A 714 -5.63 -23.89 28.54
C ALA A 714 -7.03 -23.27 28.59
N MET A 715 -7.41 -22.56 27.52
CA MET A 715 -8.75 -22.07 27.28
C MET A 715 -9.33 -22.69 26.02
N ARG A 716 -10.66 -22.77 25.93
CA ARG A 716 -11.37 -23.20 24.74
C ARG A 716 -12.21 -22.05 24.21
N LEU A 717 -12.09 -21.81 22.90
CA LEU A 717 -12.79 -20.80 22.14
C LEU A 717 -13.77 -21.50 21.20
N LEU A 718 -15.03 -21.07 21.19
CA LEU A 718 -16.07 -21.57 20.29
C LEU A 718 -16.77 -20.40 19.63
N VAL A 719 -17.15 -20.57 18.38
CA VAL A 719 -17.95 -19.59 17.65
C VAL A 719 -19.19 -20.27 17.12
N TYR A 720 -20.34 -19.66 17.41
CA TYR A 720 -21.66 -20.15 17.05
C TYR A 720 -22.31 -19.22 16.04
N ARG A 721 -23.18 -19.77 15.20
CA ARG A 721 -24.14 -19.01 14.38
C ARG A 721 -25.47 -18.92 15.10
N VAL A 722 -26.12 -17.77 14.97
CA VAL A 722 -27.42 -17.47 15.56
C VAL A 722 -28.43 -17.18 14.45
N ASP A 723 -29.21 -18.19 14.05
CA ASP A 723 -30.27 -18.09 13.02
C ASP A 723 -31.56 -18.77 13.50
N GLY A 724 -32.15 -18.26 14.59
CA GLY A 724 -33.30 -18.89 15.25
C GLY A 724 -33.01 -20.23 15.96
N LYS A 725 -31.84 -20.81 15.70
CA LYS A 725 -31.17 -21.88 16.45
C LYS A 725 -29.70 -21.54 16.59
N ILE A 726 -29.06 -22.04 17.65
CA ILE A 726 -27.63 -21.86 17.90
C ILE A 726 -26.89 -23.09 17.40
N SER A 727 -25.97 -22.91 16.44
CA SER A 727 -25.19 -24.01 15.86
C SER A 727 -23.69 -23.71 15.89
N LEU A 728 -22.87 -24.71 16.23
CA LEU A 728 -21.42 -24.54 16.34
C LEU A 728 -20.79 -24.40 14.94
N LEU A 729 -20.05 -23.30 14.72
CA LEU A 729 -19.30 -23.07 13.47
C LEU A 729 -17.86 -23.54 13.57
N ALA A 730 -17.18 -23.21 14.67
CA ALA A 730 -15.76 -23.51 14.86
C ALA A 730 -15.39 -23.62 16.34
N THR A 731 -14.35 -24.40 16.63
CA THR A 731 -13.78 -24.54 17.99
C THR A 731 -12.25 -24.56 17.93
N ARG A 732 -11.59 -24.02 18.94
CA ARG A 732 -10.13 -24.06 19.09
C ARG A 732 -9.74 -24.08 20.56
N THR A 733 -8.75 -24.90 20.91
CA THR A 733 -8.10 -24.86 22.23
C THR A 733 -6.82 -24.04 22.11
N ILE A 734 -6.58 -23.17 23.10
CA ILE A 734 -5.45 -22.26 23.15
C ILE A 734 -4.76 -22.48 24.49
N GLU A 735 -3.47 -22.77 24.45
CA GLU A 735 -2.64 -22.88 25.64
C GLU A 735 -1.92 -21.56 25.89
N SER A 736 -1.91 -21.11 27.13
CA SER A 736 -1.27 -19.85 27.52
C SER A 736 0.24 -19.92 27.33
N SER A 737 0.83 -18.82 26.86
CA SER A 737 2.28 -18.68 26.74
C SER A 737 3.01 -18.65 28.10
N ALA A 738 2.29 -18.34 29.18
CA ALA A 738 2.82 -18.19 30.54
C ALA A 738 3.24 -19.50 31.23
N GLN A 739 2.92 -20.68 30.66
CA GLN A 739 3.14 -22.01 31.28
C GLN A 739 2.79 -22.05 32.78
N PRO A 740 1.53 -21.79 33.17
CA PRO A 740 1.17 -21.66 34.58
C PRO A 740 1.35 -22.98 35.34
N THR A 741 1.78 -22.88 36.59
CA THR A 741 1.86 -24.03 37.50
C THR A 741 0.46 -24.55 37.85
N ARG A 742 0.34 -25.83 38.23
CA ARG A 742 -0.96 -26.42 38.62
C ARG A 742 -1.64 -25.54 39.69
N PRO A 743 -2.88 -25.08 39.47
CA PRO A 743 -3.61 -24.32 40.47
C PRO A 743 -3.85 -25.22 41.69
N GLY A 744 -3.60 -24.67 42.88
CA GLY A 744 -4.16 -25.21 44.13
C GLY A 744 -5.66 -24.88 44.21
N ASN A 745 -6.19 -24.61 45.40
CA ASN A 745 -7.54 -24.04 45.59
C ASN A 745 -7.65 -22.56 45.13
N GLU A 746 -6.77 -22.09 44.25
CA GLU A 746 -6.74 -20.71 43.75
C GLU A 746 -7.62 -20.54 42.50
N VAL A 747 -8.30 -19.40 42.39
CA VAL A 747 -9.15 -19.02 41.23
C VAL A 747 -8.28 -18.93 39.98
N SER A 748 -8.75 -19.48 38.86
CA SER A 748 -7.97 -19.47 37.63
C SER A 748 -7.95 -18.06 37.03
N PRO A 749 -6.80 -17.53 36.58
CA PRO A 749 -6.76 -16.30 35.77
C PRO A 749 -7.52 -16.40 34.43
N LEU A 750 -7.95 -17.60 34.03
CA LEU A 750 -8.83 -17.84 32.87
C LEU A 750 -10.31 -17.86 33.24
N ASP A 751 -10.66 -17.66 34.50
CA ASP A 751 -12.05 -17.44 34.93
C ASP A 751 -12.51 -15.98 34.65
N ASP A 752 -11.62 -15.12 34.14
CA ASP A 752 -11.90 -13.75 33.68
C ASP A 752 -11.22 -13.53 32.31
N VAL A 753 -11.91 -13.91 31.22
CA VAL A 753 -11.40 -13.77 29.85
C VAL A 753 -12.13 -12.63 29.18
N PHE A 754 -11.38 -11.58 28.83
CA PHE A 754 -11.93 -10.47 28.07
C PHE A 754 -12.08 -10.88 26.61
N ILE A 755 -13.28 -10.68 26.05
CA ILE A 755 -13.54 -10.83 24.62
C ILE A 755 -14.45 -9.70 24.14
N SER A 756 -14.14 -9.10 22.99
CA SER A 756 -14.99 -8.09 22.35
C SER A 756 -14.90 -8.18 20.82
N ASN A 757 -15.85 -7.58 20.12
CA ASN A 757 -15.78 -7.40 18.67
C ASN A 757 -14.74 -6.33 18.31
N VAL A 758 -13.98 -6.56 17.23
CA VAL A 758 -13.09 -5.57 16.65
C VAL A 758 -13.14 -5.64 15.13
N GLY A 759 -13.81 -4.67 14.51
CA GLY A 759 -14.09 -4.71 13.08
C GLY A 759 -14.87 -5.98 12.69
N ASP A 760 -14.38 -6.72 11.69
CA ASP A 760 -15.01 -7.97 11.23
C ASP A 760 -14.62 -9.21 12.08
N GLY A 761 -13.82 -9.03 13.13
CA GLY A 761 -13.28 -10.11 13.96
C GLY A 761 -13.58 -9.95 15.44
N PHE A 762 -12.83 -10.71 16.25
CA PHE A 762 -12.91 -10.71 17.70
C PHE A 762 -11.53 -10.50 18.31
N LEU A 763 -11.47 -9.73 19.38
CA LEU A 763 -10.31 -9.54 20.25
C LEU A 763 -10.50 -10.40 21.49
N VAL A 764 -9.48 -11.16 21.89
CA VAL A 764 -9.45 -11.92 23.14
C VAL A 764 -8.22 -11.53 23.93
N ALA A 765 -8.39 -11.32 25.24
CA ALA A 765 -7.31 -11.06 26.18
C ALA A 765 -7.48 -11.90 27.45
N THR A 766 -6.43 -12.61 27.87
CA THR A 766 -6.47 -13.52 29.01
C THR A 766 -5.81 -12.92 30.26
N GLY A 767 -6.21 -13.36 31.45
CA GLY A 767 -5.57 -12.94 32.70
C GLY A 767 -4.07 -13.33 32.84
N TYR A 768 -3.55 -14.18 31.95
CA TYR A 768 -2.12 -14.51 31.85
C TYR A 768 -1.33 -13.57 30.93
N GLY A 769 -2.03 -12.70 30.18
CA GLY A 769 -1.42 -11.72 29.31
C GLY A 769 -1.44 -12.09 27.83
N ASP A 770 -2.08 -13.20 27.44
CA ASP A 770 -2.21 -13.55 26.03
C ASP A 770 -3.30 -12.68 25.38
N VAL A 771 -2.90 -11.85 24.42
CA VAL A 771 -3.84 -11.00 23.66
C VAL A 771 -3.76 -11.36 22.18
N PHE A 772 -4.89 -11.61 21.53
CA PHE A 772 -4.94 -11.97 20.11
C PHE A 772 -6.25 -11.57 19.47
N ALA A 773 -6.23 -11.32 18.16
CA ALA A 773 -7.44 -11.18 17.37
C ALA A 773 -7.62 -12.35 16.40
N PHE A 774 -8.87 -12.71 16.13
CA PHE A 774 -9.21 -13.78 15.20
C PHE A 774 -10.44 -13.44 14.35
N GLN A 775 -10.52 -14.10 13.19
CA GLN A 775 -11.66 -14.04 12.28
C GLN A 775 -12.08 -15.44 11.84
N LEU A 776 -13.35 -15.55 11.45
CA LEU A 776 -13.87 -16.72 10.77
C LEU A 776 -13.46 -16.66 9.30
N THR A 777 -12.79 -17.69 8.80
CA THR A 777 -12.39 -17.77 7.39
C THR A 777 -12.92 -19.05 6.75
N ASP A 778 -13.49 -18.89 5.56
CA ASP A 778 -13.80 -20.02 4.68
C ASP A 778 -12.48 -20.61 4.18
N TYR A 779 -12.16 -21.82 4.61
CA TYR A 779 -11.01 -22.55 4.09
C TYR A 779 -11.29 -22.97 2.64
N ALA A 780 -11.01 -22.09 1.69
CA ALA A 780 -10.89 -22.43 0.28
C ALA A 780 -9.38 -22.49 -0.06
N PRO A 781 -8.83 -23.63 -0.52
CA PRO A 781 -7.41 -23.71 -0.88
C PRO A 781 -7.08 -22.63 -1.92
N SER A 782 -6.30 -21.65 -1.50
CA SER A 782 -5.97 -20.44 -2.25
C SER A 782 -4.93 -20.76 -3.33
N GLY A 783 -5.43 -21.03 -4.54
CA GLY A 783 -4.63 -20.97 -5.75
C GLY A 783 -5.41 -20.19 -6.80
N SER A 784 -4.85 -19.12 -7.36
CA SER A 784 -5.50 -18.32 -8.43
C SER A 784 -5.90 -19.15 -9.67
N LEU A 785 -5.36 -20.37 -9.80
CA LEU A 785 -5.70 -21.36 -10.82
C LEU A 785 -7.01 -22.14 -10.55
N SER A 786 -7.49 -22.26 -9.30
CA SER A 786 -8.70 -23.02 -8.98
C SER A 786 -10.00 -22.27 -9.32
N ARG A 787 -9.98 -20.93 -9.30
CA ARG A 787 -11.11 -20.09 -9.73
C ARG A 787 -11.46 -20.25 -11.22
N LEU A 788 -10.51 -20.70 -12.04
CA LEU A 788 -10.73 -20.98 -13.47
C LEU A 788 -11.43 -22.33 -13.74
N TRP A 789 -11.53 -23.21 -12.74
CA TRP A 789 -11.97 -24.59 -12.93
C TRP A 789 -13.17 -25.01 -12.08
N SER A 790 -13.87 -24.06 -11.42
CA SER A 790 -15.15 -24.29 -10.74
C SER A 790 -15.22 -25.65 -10.00
N VAL A 791 -14.16 -26.02 -9.30
CA VAL A 791 -14.19 -27.19 -8.42
C VAL A 791 -14.82 -26.70 -7.13
N GLN A 792 -16.15 -26.78 -7.11
CA GLN A 792 -16.96 -26.50 -5.93
C GLN A 792 -16.72 -27.66 -4.96
N GLY A 793 -15.75 -27.49 -4.05
CA GLY A 793 -15.64 -28.35 -2.89
C GLY A 793 -16.84 -28.11 -1.97
N GLN A 794 -17.80 -29.04 -1.98
CA GLN A 794 -18.85 -29.08 -0.97
C GLN A 794 -18.22 -29.50 0.36
N GLY A 795 -18.26 -28.60 1.34
CA GLY A 795 -17.81 -28.85 2.71
C GLY A 795 -16.86 -27.79 3.23
N SER A 796 -17.27 -26.53 3.27
CA SER A 796 -16.52 -25.47 3.96
C SER A 796 -16.74 -25.61 5.47
N SER A 797 -15.86 -26.34 6.16
CA SER A 797 -15.69 -26.14 7.60
C SER A 797 -15.03 -24.78 7.79
N LEU A 798 -15.78 -23.80 8.34
CA LEU A 798 -15.22 -22.52 8.74
C LEU A 798 -14.09 -22.77 9.75
N SER A 799 -12.95 -22.09 9.58
CA SER A 799 -11.81 -22.20 10.48
C SER A 799 -11.52 -20.88 11.17
N LEU A 800 -11.06 -20.95 12.43
CA LEU A 800 -10.62 -19.78 13.19
C LEU A 800 -9.19 -19.43 12.76
N SER A 801 -9.02 -18.33 12.04
CA SER A 801 -7.71 -17.78 11.68
C SER A 801 -7.35 -16.68 12.66
N PHE A 802 -6.12 -16.72 13.21
CA PHE A 802 -5.60 -15.61 14.00
C PHE A 802 -5.13 -14.50 13.05
N ASP A 803 -5.58 -13.28 13.29
CA ASP A 803 -5.11 -12.11 12.56
C ASP A 803 -3.74 -11.66 13.08
N TRP A 804 -3.57 -11.68 14.41
CA TRP A 804 -2.34 -11.36 15.11
C TRP A 804 -2.39 -11.88 16.55
N VAL A 805 -1.21 -11.99 17.18
CA VAL A 805 -1.03 -12.34 18.59
C VAL A 805 0.00 -11.37 19.18
N ALA A 806 -0.32 -10.74 20.31
CA ALA A 806 0.56 -9.83 21.04
C ALA A 806 1.02 -10.50 22.34
N ASN A 807 2.25 -11.02 22.33
CA ASN A 807 2.88 -11.67 23.48
C ASN A 807 4.40 -11.49 23.46
N PRO A 808 5.07 -11.14 24.58
CA PRO A 808 4.51 -10.85 25.91
C PRO A 808 4.14 -9.36 26.10
N LEU A 809 3.12 -9.09 26.93
CA LEU A 809 2.72 -7.72 27.33
C LEU A 809 3.79 -6.96 28.15
N GLY A 810 4.88 -7.64 28.56
CA GLY A 810 5.88 -7.08 29.47
C GLY A 810 5.46 -7.12 30.94
N PHE A 811 4.36 -7.81 31.26
CA PHE A 811 3.89 -8.06 32.62
C PHE A 811 4.41 -9.40 33.16
N ALA A 812 4.26 -9.60 34.47
CA ALA A 812 4.63 -10.85 35.11
C ALA A 812 3.55 -11.90 34.83
N ALA A 813 3.97 -13.11 34.51
CA ALA A 813 3.09 -14.24 34.20
C ALA A 813 2.35 -14.83 35.42
N SER A 814 2.23 -14.08 36.53
CA SER A 814 1.64 -14.53 37.80
C SER A 814 0.11 -14.50 37.82
N GLY A 815 -0.54 -14.12 36.71
CA GLY A 815 -2.00 -13.97 36.63
C GLY A 815 -2.50 -12.63 37.20
N GLY A 816 -3.73 -12.26 36.85
CA GLY A 816 -4.41 -11.05 37.35
C GLY A 816 -4.25 -9.79 36.50
N ILE A 817 -3.90 -9.94 35.22
CA ILE A 817 -3.91 -8.84 34.26
C ILE A 817 -5.35 -8.53 33.89
N ARG A 818 -5.74 -7.27 33.99
CA ARG A 818 -7.08 -6.76 33.67
C ARG A 818 -7.00 -5.85 32.46
N TYR A 819 -8.15 -5.66 31.81
CA TYR A 819 -8.26 -4.95 30.55
C TYR A 819 -9.40 -3.94 30.57
N ASP A 820 -9.22 -2.85 29.82
CA ASP A 820 -10.27 -1.92 29.44
C ASP A 820 -10.16 -1.64 27.94
N PHE A 821 -11.28 -1.63 27.23
CA PHE A 821 -11.32 -1.56 25.77
C PHE A 821 -12.19 -0.42 25.31
N ASP A 822 -11.63 0.40 24.41
CA ASP A 822 -12.33 1.49 23.74
C ASP A 822 -12.58 1.09 22.27
N GLU A 823 -13.83 0.83 21.94
CA GLU A 823 -14.26 0.38 20.61
C GLU A 823 -14.02 1.45 19.53
N ASP A 824 -14.29 2.72 19.87
CA ASP A 824 -14.18 3.85 18.96
C ASP A 824 -12.71 4.17 18.66
N ALA A 825 -11.87 4.23 19.70
CA ALA A 825 -10.43 4.45 19.55
C ALA A 825 -9.68 3.19 19.11
N ARG A 826 -10.32 2.01 19.14
CA ARG A 826 -9.72 0.68 18.87
C ARG A 826 -8.47 0.43 19.71
N GLN A 827 -8.54 0.80 20.99
CA GLN A 827 -7.43 0.75 21.93
C GLN A 827 -7.76 -0.20 23.08
N LEU A 828 -6.78 -1.02 23.44
CA LEU A 828 -6.86 -1.92 24.58
C LEU A 828 -5.85 -1.48 25.62
N LEU A 829 -6.32 -1.11 26.81
CA LEU A 829 -5.49 -0.86 27.98
C LEU A 829 -5.35 -2.15 28.77
N ALA A 830 -4.12 -2.62 28.97
CA ALA A 830 -3.80 -3.74 29.84
C ALA A 830 -3.15 -3.20 31.12
N PHE A 831 -3.53 -3.73 32.28
CA PHE A 831 -2.94 -3.32 33.56
C PHE A 831 -2.88 -4.46 34.57
N ASP A 832 -1.82 -4.49 35.36
CA ASP A 832 -1.66 -5.41 36.49
C ASP A 832 -1.71 -4.63 37.82
N GLN A 833 -1.06 -5.15 38.86
CA GLN A 833 -1.00 -4.52 40.17
C GLN A 833 -0.27 -3.17 40.19
N ASN A 834 0.68 -2.90 39.29
CA ASN A 834 1.51 -1.69 39.35
C ASN A 834 1.91 -1.11 37.98
N ARG A 835 1.62 -1.84 36.89
CA ARG A 835 1.95 -1.45 35.52
C ARG A 835 0.71 -1.26 34.69
N VAL A 836 0.82 -0.33 33.74
CA VAL A 836 -0.17 -0.11 32.69
C VAL A 836 0.52 -0.10 31.33
N ARG A 837 -0.20 -0.56 30.31
CA ARG A 837 0.27 -0.56 28.92
C ARG A 837 -0.89 -0.42 27.95
N LEU A 838 -0.72 0.41 26.93
CA LEU A 838 -1.70 0.63 25.89
C LEU A 838 -1.32 -0.12 24.61
N LEU A 839 -2.32 -0.69 23.94
CA LEU A 839 -2.19 -1.45 22.70
C LEU A 839 -3.21 -0.97 21.67
N ASN A 840 -2.85 -1.12 20.39
CA ASN A 840 -3.78 -1.00 19.28
C ASN A 840 -4.48 -2.35 19.04
N ALA A 841 -5.80 -2.39 19.17
CA ALA A 841 -6.60 -3.62 19.04
C ALA A 841 -6.77 -4.11 17.59
N MET A 842 -6.44 -3.29 16.59
CA MET A 842 -6.51 -3.74 15.19
C MET A 842 -5.29 -4.56 14.80
N GLY A 843 -4.10 -4.28 15.33
CA GLY A 843 -2.86 -4.91 14.91
C GLY A 843 -2.05 -5.59 16.02
N GLY A 844 -2.48 -5.46 17.28
CA GLY A 844 -1.74 -6.01 18.43
C GLY A 844 -0.45 -5.26 18.76
N TYR A 845 -0.27 -4.06 18.20
CA TYR A 845 0.95 -3.29 18.38
C TYR A 845 0.88 -2.47 19.67
N MET A 846 2.01 -2.43 20.37
CA MET A 846 2.14 -1.67 21.61
C MET A 846 2.18 -0.18 21.30
N MET A 847 1.32 0.59 21.94
CA MET A 847 1.24 2.05 21.77
C MET A 847 2.07 2.80 22.81
N THR A 848 2.30 2.16 23.96
CA THR A 848 3.21 2.64 25.00
C THR A 848 4.13 1.51 25.47
N GLY A 849 5.24 1.89 26.11
CA GLY A 849 5.97 0.96 26.98
C GLY A 849 5.12 0.55 28.19
N ALA A 850 5.57 -0.47 28.93
CA ALA A 850 4.99 -0.79 30.23
C ALA A 850 5.45 0.27 31.25
N ILE A 851 4.52 0.96 31.87
CA ILE A 851 4.80 2.09 32.76
C ILE A 851 4.49 1.66 34.19
N THR A 852 5.47 1.82 35.09
CA THR A 852 5.27 1.58 36.52
C THR A 852 4.95 2.91 37.21
N LEU A 853 3.78 3.01 37.84
CA LEU A 853 3.33 4.27 38.46
C LEU A 853 4.03 4.61 39.78
N SER A 854 4.78 3.66 40.35
CA SER A 854 5.60 3.88 41.56
C SER A 854 6.66 4.98 41.39
N ASP A 855 7.04 5.26 40.15
CA ASP A 855 8.07 6.24 39.83
C ASP A 855 7.52 7.69 39.86
N GLN A 856 6.19 7.87 39.89
CA GLN A 856 5.57 9.15 40.28
C GLN A 856 5.50 9.26 41.80
N GLY A 857 6.13 10.29 42.35
CA GLY A 857 6.06 10.58 43.78
C GLY A 857 4.61 10.64 44.28
N GLY A 858 4.20 9.62 45.06
CA GLY A 858 2.89 9.56 45.72
C GLY A 858 1.89 8.51 45.19
N CYS A 859 2.23 7.72 44.15
CA CYS A 859 1.36 6.69 43.57
C CYS A 859 1.97 5.27 43.62
N GLY A 860 2.74 4.96 44.67
CA GLY A 860 3.44 3.68 44.85
C GLY A 860 2.58 2.50 45.34
N GLU A 861 1.27 2.55 45.14
CA GLU A 861 0.29 1.57 45.67
C GLU A 861 -0.33 0.73 44.55
N LEU A 862 -1.01 -0.35 44.94
CA LEU A 862 -1.69 -1.28 44.03
C LEU A 862 -2.76 -0.55 43.20
N ILE A 863 -2.74 -0.76 41.88
CA ILE A 863 -3.75 -0.25 40.96
C ILE A 863 -5.08 -0.94 41.25
N GLN A 864 -6.07 -0.16 41.67
CA GLN A 864 -7.43 -0.66 41.88
C GLN A 864 -8.22 -0.66 40.58
N LYS A 865 -8.14 0.43 39.81
CA LYS A 865 -8.86 0.61 38.56
C LYS A 865 -8.03 1.44 37.58
N ALA A 866 -8.06 1.08 36.31
CA ALA A 866 -7.53 1.89 35.21
C ALA A 866 -8.51 1.83 34.04
N GLY A 867 -8.51 2.85 33.19
CA GLY A 867 -9.37 2.86 32.01
C GLY A 867 -9.08 3.98 31.02
N LEU A 868 -9.75 3.89 29.87
CA LEU A 868 -9.68 4.81 28.74
C LEU A 868 -10.81 5.85 28.82
N LEU A 869 -10.55 7.07 28.33
CA LEU A 869 -11.51 8.19 28.36
C LEU A 869 -12.00 8.63 26.96
N GLY A 870 -11.87 7.80 25.91
CA GLY A 870 -12.38 8.10 24.56
C GLY A 870 -11.44 8.90 23.64
N ASP A 871 -10.55 9.73 24.20
CA ASP A 871 -9.63 10.59 23.44
C ASP A 871 -8.16 10.12 23.48
N GLY A 872 -7.93 8.89 23.93
CA GLY A 872 -6.60 8.32 24.17
C GLY A 872 -5.98 8.71 25.52
N ARG A 873 -6.71 9.43 26.38
CA ARG A 873 -6.33 9.56 27.79
C ARG A 873 -6.56 8.27 28.54
N VAL A 874 -5.68 8.04 29.51
CA VAL A 874 -5.72 6.91 30.43
C VAL A 874 -5.80 7.45 31.83
N PHE A 875 -6.74 6.97 32.63
CA PHE A 875 -6.76 7.23 34.07
C PHE A 875 -6.32 5.99 34.84
N VAL A 876 -5.68 6.22 35.99
CA VAL A 876 -5.33 5.18 36.95
C VAL A 876 -5.68 5.65 38.36
N ARG A 877 -6.32 4.77 39.12
CA ARG A 877 -6.75 4.97 40.50
C ARG A 877 -6.14 3.91 41.41
N SER A 878 -5.48 4.37 42.46
CA SER A 878 -5.08 3.58 43.64
C SER A 878 -5.78 4.11 44.89
N ASP A 879 -5.50 3.53 46.05
CA ASP A 879 -6.06 3.97 47.34
C ASP A 879 -5.83 5.46 47.62
N HIS A 880 -4.66 6.00 47.28
CA HIS A 880 -4.28 7.39 47.60
C HIS A 880 -3.87 8.25 46.39
N CYS A 881 -4.06 7.74 45.17
CA CYS A 881 -3.67 8.43 43.94
C CYS A 881 -4.72 8.31 42.83
N TYR A 882 -4.98 9.43 42.15
CA TYR A 882 -5.63 9.49 40.85
C TYR A 882 -4.64 10.16 39.89
N ALA A 883 -4.21 9.42 38.87
CA ALA A 883 -3.29 9.90 37.85
C ALA A 883 -3.92 9.79 36.47
N GLU A 884 -3.66 10.79 35.63
CA GLU A 884 -4.18 10.84 34.27
C GLU A 884 -3.02 11.06 33.28
N ARG A 885 -2.96 10.23 32.25
CA ARG A 885 -2.08 10.38 31.10
C ARG A 885 -2.75 11.28 30.07
N ALA A 886 -2.04 12.31 29.61
CA ALA A 886 -2.52 13.23 28.59
C ALA A 886 -2.76 12.54 27.23
N ALA A 887 -3.78 13.00 26.50
CA ALA A 887 -4.09 12.55 25.15
C ALA A 887 -2.89 12.74 24.21
N PRO A 888 -2.68 11.84 23.25
CA PRO A 888 -1.64 12.03 22.25
C PRO A 888 -2.00 13.22 21.32
N PRO A 889 -1.00 14.00 20.88
CA PRO A 889 -1.21 15.23 20.10
C PRO A 889 -1.89 14.96 18.76
N ASP A 890 -2.54 15.98 18.19
CA ASP A 890 -3.13 15.90 16.84
C ASP A 890 -2.06 15.81 15.75
N ILE A 891 -2.39 15.13 14.64
CA ILE A 891 -1.43 14.93 13.55
C ILE A 891 -0.92 16.26 12.94
N GLN A 892 -1.76 17.30 12.94
CA GLN A 892 -1.38 18.62 12.46
C GLN A 892 -0.31 19.28 13.33
N SER A 893 -0.40 19.11 14.66
CA SER A 893 0.62 19.62 15.60
C SER A 893 1.97 18.88 15.48
N LEU A 894 1.98 17.70 14.85
CA LEU A 894 3.21 16.94 14.57
C LEU A 894 3.87 17.34 13.25
N SER A 895 3.13 18.03 12.38
CA SER A 895 3.62 18.56 11.10
C SER A 895 4.21 19.98 11.20
N GLU A 896 4.47 20.46 12.42
CA GLU A 896 5.07 21.76 12.67
C GLU A 896 6.50 21.86 12.09
N THR A 897 6.88 23.06 11.64
CA THR A 897 8.17 23.36 11.00
C THR A 897 9.12 24.15 11.91
N GLY A 898 10.41 24.21 11.57
CA GLY A 898 11.42 24.97 12.31
C GLY A 898 11.66 24.45 13.73
N GLY A 899 11.84 25.34 14.71
CA GLY A 899 12.20 24.96 16.10
C GLY A 899 11.16 24.12 16.84
N LYS A 900 9.90 24.09 16.38
CA LYS A 900 8.86 23.24 16.96
C LYS A 900 8.72 21.89 16.25
N ALA A 901 9.44 21.69 15.16
CA ALA A 901 9.40 20.44 14.43
C ALA A 901 10.06 19.31 15.22
N ARG A 902 9.51 18.11 15.03
CA ARG A 902 10.14 16.84 15.41
C ARG A 902 11.10 16.32 14.32
N ALA A 903 11.13 17.04 13.19
CA ALA A 903 12.10 16.96 12.09
C ALA A 903 12.19 18.35 11.42
N PRO A 904 13.15 19.21 11.82
CA PRO A 904 13.17 20.62 11.41
C PRO A 904 13.56 20.83 9.95
N SER A 905 13.10 21.96 9.40
CA SER A 905 13.72 22.61 8.25
C SER A 905 14.95 23.39 8.70
N LEU A 906 16.03 23.31 7.93
CA LEU A 906 17.33 23.92 8.24
C LEU A 906 17.56 25.14 7.35
N ALA A 907 18.56 25.97 7.63
CA ALA A 907 18.94 27.09 6.75
C ALA A 907 20.26 26.80 6.02
N ASP A 908 20.32 27.13 4.72
CA ASP A 908 21.58 27.12 3.96
C ASP A 908 22.48 28.32 4.33
N GLY A 909 23.72 28.32 3.84
CA GLY A 909 24.68 29.43 4.03
C GLY A 909 24.27 30.77 3.40
N THR A 910 23.08 30.85 2.80
CA THR A 910 22.47 32.09 2.28
C THR A 910 21.27 32.56 3.11
N GLY A 911 20.91 31.83 4.18
CA GLY A 911 19.77 32.10 5.05
C GLY A 911 18.43 31.64 4.49
N ARG A 912 18.42 30.82 3.41
CA ARG A 912 17.18 30.25 2.86
C ARG A 912 16.84 28.95 3.56
N GLN A 913 15.55 28.72 3.78
CA GLN A 913 15.05 27.48 4.36
C GLN A 913 15.30 26.31 3.38
N GLU A 914 16.14 25.37 3.77
CA GLU A 914 16.27 24.05 3.16
C GLU A 914 15.14 23.14 3.66
N LEU A 915 14.50 22.45 2.72
CA LEU A 915 13.68 21.29 3.06
C LEU A 915 14.63 20.16 3.50
N PRO A 916 14.29 19.35 4.52
CA PRO A 916 15.10 18.20 4.86
C PRO A 916 15.24 17.31 3.63
N ASP A 917 16.47 16.93 3.28
CA ASP A 917 16.77 16.00 2.19
C ASP A 917 16.00 14.70 2.44
N VAL A 918 14.83 14.59 1.82
CA VAL A 918 14.13 13.33 1.64
C VAL A 918 15.04 12.55 0.70
N ARG A 919 15.76 11.56 1.23
CA ARG A 919 16.49 10.59 0.40
C ARG A 919 15.55 10.11 -0.71
N SER A 920 15.71 10.67 -1.90
CA SER A 920 14.97 10.31 -3.08
C SER A 920 15.47 8.93 -3.47
N ALA A 921 14.64 7.93 -3.19
CA ALA A 921 14.73 6.64 -3.84
C ALA A 921 14.39 6.84 -5.33
N SER A 922 15.39 7.15 -6.14
CA SER A 922 15.35 6.90 -7.58
C SER A 922 16.77 6.83 -8.13
N GLY A 923 17.25 5.60 -8.33
CA GLY A 923 18.30 5.34 -9.29
C GLY A 923 17.84 5.82 -10.66
N GLY A 924 18.73 6.55 -11.33
CA GLY A 924 18.63 6.94 -12.72
C GLY A 924 20.06 7.02 -13.23
N GLU A 925 20.41 6.05 -14.08
CA GLU A 925 21.62 6.03 -14.88
C GLU A 925 21.85 7.40 -15.54
N ASP A 926 23.08 7.90 -15.50
CA ASP A 926 23.59 8.63 -16.65
C ASP A 926 25.02 8.21 -16.97
N VAL A 927 25.12 7.65 -18.16
CA VAL A 927 26.30 7.21 -18.87
C VAL A 927 26.96 8.45 -19.47
N GLN A 928 28.20 8.76 -19.09
CA GLN A 928 29.28 9.17 -19.99
C GLN A 928 30.50 9.65 -19.19
N THR A 929 31.57 8.86 -19.19
CA THR A 929 32.83 9.31 -19.79
C THR A 929 33.70 8.08 -20.07
N ARG A 930 34.14 8.05 -21.32
CA ARG A 930 35.10 7.13 -21.93
C ARG A 930 36.49 7.70 -21.67
N ASN A 931 37.51 6.82 -21.76
CA ASN A 931 38.97 7.07 -21.74
C ASN A 931 39.60 6.95 -20.34
N ASP A 932 40.71 6.26 -20.09
CA ASP A 932 41.74 5.62 -20.94
C ASP A 932 42.36 4.43 -20.17
N ASP A 933 43.00 3.54 -20.94
CA ASP A 933 44.10 2.59 -20.64
C ASP A 933 44.57 2.39 -19.18
N PHE A 934 44.76 1.13 -18.78
CA PHE A 934 46.07 0.50 -18.51
C PHE A 934 45.90 -0.93 -17.93
N GLU A 935 46.60 -1.88 -18.57
CA GLU A 935 47.03 -3.25 -18.19
C GLU A 935 46.05 -4.29 -17.61
#